data_AF-A0A1Y4B151-F1
#
_entry.id   AF-A0A1Y4B151-F1
#
_cell.length_a   1.000
_cell.length_b   1.000
_cell.length_c   1.000
_cell.angle_alpha   90.00
_cell.angle_beta   90.00
_cell.angle_gamma   90.00
#
_symmetry.space_group_name_H-M   'P 1'
#
loop_
_entity.id
_entity.type
_entity.pdbx_description
1 polymer ?
#
loop_
_entity_poly.entity_id
_entity_poly.type
_entity_poly.pdbx_seq_one_letter_code
_entity_poly.pdbx_strand_id
1 'polypeptide(L)'
;MADGARHVLLKNADIEKRFHSGITFVNGTQYKKYTKEEIDYYKGLLKDILGPVPESDNGTMFKESYVSCQMTEDEGFYWAANPSKKRVLSNLEKVLQSGNRDHQYIGANSYTMKVKCRDEDHIFSLKNIVIDMDCHDPKEEDAESFSYLNICKANEFLSWIKKQDAIPIPNMVNFTGRGIQIWYFLEPCSKKLDFIYKAVAERLCGQMQAFANEQGMTIDKTASTGINRIFRIPGTYNPNAHVFSQCVRLSEHRYPLQELQDFLSIDLKKKVSCSPNRKNVVPSHHKNEHSSTLQTKRFFSTEEYNLSSVCRRRCKVIESIIKSGREVESRENLLFLYHNFALSLPEVDAVSAVHQLNRLFPVPLKDREVKALVKCNTKKEGYLYTDASFFEKAAMTNDEINSYYSFKGSDSTSKNRARDMRRKEKKQQRIQLIQRLYRYGRTKKYKDMDVIPIKEIAEKAQCSINTVYKYTASIREGIERETKYQEACAYFKKIRKAKREEKKKMLKAGVLNDRSALQQYLLVRLQYEVACYGCKVLGGLYNSSRPSIRKMQDFLEAVLSIASGEKIDIIAVIRAGLCLDKYKKVPFITRDHRTYRLLIDVFPEELNRYFILEEGYKKKQERQENVQKQLMQRQENMVEEFDKKLEVLRKNRRKTAM
;
A
#
# COMPACT_ATOMS: atom_id res chain seq x y z
N MET A 1 14.08 22.16 24.80
CA MET A 1 12.89 22.92 25.27
C MET A 1 11.89 21.94 25.91
N ALA A 2 12.28 21.29 27.02
CA ALA A 2 11.65 20.03 27.48
C ALA A 2 11.00 20.10 28.88
N ASP A 3 10.59 21.29 29.34
CA ASP A 3 10.04 21.46 30.71
C ASP A 3 8.56 21.90 30.77
N GLY A 4 7.89 22.13 29.64
CA GLY A 4 6.51 22.65 29.65
C GLY A 4 5.39 21.60 29.75
N ALA A 5 5.65 20.32 29.48
CA ALA A 5 4.60 19.31 29.28
C ALA A 5 4.33 18.40 30.49
N ARG A 6 5.08 18.56 31.60
CA ARG A 6 5.04 17.63 32.74
C ARG A 6 3.94 17.90 33.79
N HIS A 7 3.12 18.94 33.62
CA HIS A 7 2.08 19.29 34.59
C HIS A 7 0.69 19.46 33.96
N VAL A 8 0.09 18.36 33.52
CA VAL A 8 -1.39 18.25 33.46
C VAL A 8 -1.80 16.91 34.06
N LEU A 9 -1.94 16.89 35.38
CA LEU A 9 -2.87 15.99 36.05
C LEU A 9 -4.26 16.55 35.77
N LEU A 10 -4.97 15.99 34.79
CA LEU A 10 -6.43 16.04 34.88
C LEU A 10 -6.76 15.23 36.14
N LYS A 11 -7.25 15.89 37.19
CA LYS A 11 -7.73 15.17 38.39
C LYS A 11 -8.80 14.19 37.91
N ASN A 12 -8.77 12.95 38.40
CA ASN A 12 -9.76 11.92 38.03
C ASN A 12 -11.21 12.45 38.13
N ALA A 13 -11.49 13.34 39.10
CA ALA A 13 -12.78 14.00 39.27
C ALA A 13 -13.21 14.92 38.11
N ASP A 14 -12.28 15.58 37.41
CA ASP A 14 -12.58 16.46 36.27
C ASP A 14 -12.81 15.67 34.97
N ILE A 15 -12.17 14.49 34.84
CA ILE A 15 -12.49 13.52 33.79
C ILE A 15 -13.84 12.84 34.11
N GLU A 16 -14.10 12.42 35.34
CA GLU A 16 -15.39 11.82 35.66
C GLU A 16 -16.56 12.80 35.46
N LYS A 17 -16.45 14.05 35.95
CA LYS A 17 -17.50 15.07 35.77
C LYS A 17 -17.76 15.45 34.32
N ARG A 18 -16.71 15.61 33.50
CA ARG A 18 -16.83 16.10 32.13
C ARG A 18 -17.26 15.00 31.15
N PHE A 19 -17.08 13.73 31.50
CA PHE A 19 -17.35 12.61 30.62
C PHE A 19 -18.67 11.88 30.94
N HIS A 20 -19.15 11.95 32.18
CA HIS A 20 -20.46 11.40 32.59
C HIS A 20 -21.61 12.40 32.51
N SER A 21 -21.34 13.68 32.22
CA SER A 21 -22.39 14.68 32.06
C SER A 21 -23.31 14.35 30.87
N GLY A 22 -24.62 14.42 31.11
CA GLY A 22 -25.63 14.21 30.07
C GLY A 22 -25.83 12.76 29.64
N ILE A 23 -25.20 11.79 30.33
CA ILE A 23 -25.48 10.36 30.13
C ILE A 23 -26.71 9.96 30.95
N THR A 24 -27.68 9.32 30.31
CA THR A 24 -28.84 8.72 30.98
C THR A 24 -29.02 7.28 30.51
N PHE A 25 -29.58 6.44 31.38
CA PHE A 25 -29.93 5.07 31.05
C PHE A 25 -31.44 4.91 31.05
N VAL A 26 -32.00 4.37 29.97
CA VAL A 26 -33.42 4.02 29.88
C VAL A 26 -33.48 2.56 29.47
N ASN A 27 -34.04 1.69 30.33
CA ASN A 27 -34.11 0.24 30.11
C ASN A 27 -32.75 -0.39 29.74
N GLY A 28 -31.69 -0.06 30.48
CA GLY A 28 -30.33 -0.56 30.23
C GLY A 28 -29.64 0.02 28.99
N THR A 29 -30.30 0.92 28.25
CA THR A 29 -29.74 1.57 27.07
C THR A 29 -29.19 2.94 27.42
N GLN A 30 -27.93 3.19 27.05
CA GLN A 30 -27.28 4.48 27.26
C GLN A 30 -27.69 5.51 26.20
N TYR A 31 -28.05 6.71 26.66
CA TYR A 31 -28.29 7.91 25.88
C TYR A 31 -27.32 9.00 26.32
N LYS A 32 -26.85 9.83 25.39
CA LYS A 32 -26.00 10.98 25.71
C LYS A 32 -26.51 12.25 25.05
N LYS A 33 -26.76 13.27 25.87
CA LYS A 33 -27.03 14.64 25.42
C LYS A 33 -25.78 15.48 25.61
N TYR A 34 -25.15 15.87 24.49
CA TYR A 34 -23.92 16.66 24.52
C TYR A 34 -24.22 18.14 24.79
N THR A 35 -23.37 18.77 25.60
CA THR A 35 -23.36 20.24 25.69
C THR A 35 -22.67 20.85 24.47
N LYS A 36 -22.85 22.16 24.26
CA LYS A 36 -22.17 22.87 23.17
C LYS A 36 -20.64 22.78 23.30
N GLU A 37 -20.13 22.87 24.53
CA GLU A 37 -18.70 22.77 24.84
C GLU A 37 -18.15 21.38 24.52
N GLU A 38 -18.89 20.30 24.81
CA GLU A 38 -18.48 18.94 24.43
C GLU A 38 -18.45 18.78 22.90
N ILE A 39 -19.47 19.29 22.20
CA ILE A 39 -19.51 19.23 20.73
C ILE A 39 -18.33 19.98 20.12
N ASP A 40 -18.01 21.17 20.63
CA ASP A 40 -16.86 21.94 20.16
C ASP A 40 -15.52 21.26 20.49
N TYR A 41 -15.42 20.59 21.64
CA TYR A 41 -14.26 19.74 21.98
C TYR A 41 -14.06 18.59 20.98
N TYR A 42 -15.11 17.80 20.71
CA TYR A 42 -15.03 16.69 19.73
C TYR A 42 -14.79 17.19 18.30
N LYS A 43 -15.33 18.35 17.93
CA LYS A 43 -15.02 19.00 16.64
C LYS A 43 -13.55 19.41 16.55
N GLY A 44 -12.97 19.92 17.64
CA GLY A 44 -11.54 20.22 17.73
C GLY A 44 -10.68 18.98 17.51
N LEU A 45 -11.00 17.88 18.19
CA LEU A 45 -10.32 16.60 18.01
C LEU A 45 -10.46 16.04 16.59
N LEU A 46 -11.64 16.16 15.98
CA LEU A 46 -11.82 15.71 14.61
C LEU A 46 -10.97 16.54 13.63
N LYS A 47 -10.84 17.85 13.86
CA LYS A 47 -9.91 18.69 13.06
C LYS A 47 -8.48 18.19 13.20
N ASP A 48 -8.08 17.77 14.40
CA ASP A 48 -6.76 17.19 14.60
C ASP A 48 -6.61 15.84 13.89
N ILE A 49 -7.59 14.94 13.97
CA ILE A 49 -7.54 13.67 13.23
C ILE A 49 -7.42 13.92 11.72
N LEU A 50 -8.13 14.91 11.17
CA LEU A 50 -8.08 15.22 9.74
C LEU A 50 -6.76 15.88 9.30
N GLY A 51 -6.00 16.44 10.25
CA GLY A 51 -4.74 17.15 10.03
C GLY A 51 -4.85 18.39 9.16
N PRO A 52 -3.74 19.10 8.84
CA PRO A 52 -3.76 20.20 7.87
C PRO A 52 -3.99 19.69 6.44
N VAL A 53 -4.44 20.57 5.54
CA VAL A 53 -4.52 20.23 4.10
C VAL A 53 -3.09 20.34 3.60
N PRO A 54 -2.52 19.32 2.95
CA PRO A 54 -1.22 19.47 2.33
C PRO A 54 -1.31 20.54 1.23
N GLU A 55 -0.44 21.53 1.31
CA GLU A 55 -0.23 22.54 0.27
C GLU A 55 1.01 22.17 -0.53
N SER A 56 1.00 22.45 -1.83
CA SER A 56 2.23 22.36 -2.63
C SER A 56 3.12 23.57 -2.35
N ASP A 57 4.42 23.43 -2.62
CA ASP A 57 5.40 24.54 -2.53
C ASP A 57 4.99 25.79 -3.33
N ASN A 58 4.09 25.62 -4.31
CA ASN A 58 3.54 26.68 -5.15
C ASN A 58 2.18 27.22 -4.64
N GLY A 59 1.78 26.90 -3.40
CA GLY A 59 0.51 27.32 -2.78
C GLY A 59 -0.75 26.68 -3.37
N THR A 60 -0.62 25.70 -4.28
CA THR A 60 -1.79 25.00 -4.84
C THR A 60 -2.24 23.93 -3.86
N MET A 61 -3.49 24.03 -3.37
CA MET A 61 -4.10 23.01 -2.51
C MET A 61 -4.29 21.68 -3.26
N PHE A 62 -3.83 20.60 -2.66
CA PHE A 62 -4.07 19.27 -3.21
C PHE A 62 -5.53 18.83 -3.04
N LYS A 63 -6.08 18.21 -4.09
CA LYS A 63 -7.43 17.65 -4.11
C LYS A 63 -7.47 16.28 -3.40
N GLU A 64 -7.45 16.29 -2.07
CA GLU A 64 -7.65 15.11 -1.24
C GLU A 64 -9.11 14.95 -0.77
N SER A 65 -9.45 13.77 -0.27
CA SER A 65 -10.71 13.45 0.38
C SER A 65 -10.47 12.76 1.72
N TYR A 66 -11.46 12.83 2.59
CA TYR A 66 -11.45 12.24 3.91
C TYR A 66 -12.53 11.18 3.97
N VAL A 67 -12.17 10.02 4.52
CA VAL A 67 -13.11 8.92 4.64
C VAL A 67 -13.79 8.99 5.99
N SER A 68 -15.12 9.10 5.97
CA SER A 68 -15.99 8.78 7.09
C SER A 68 -16.91 7.65 6.69
N CYS A 69 -17.23 6.76 7.62
CA CYS A 69 -18.11 5.63 7.40
C CYS A 69 -19.18 5.59 8.47
N GLN A 70 -20.42 5.36 8.05
CA GLN A 70 -21.54 5.05 8.93
C GLN A 70 -21.99 3.61 8.65
N MET A 71 -22.36 2.85 9.67
CA MET A 71 -23.08 1.59 9.46
C MET A 71 -24.41 1.64 10.21
N THR A 72 -25.49 1.47 9.48
CA THR A 72 -26.83 1.22 10.03
C THR A 72 -27.06 -0.29 10.09
N GLU A 73 -27.93 -0.75 10.98
CA GLU A 73 -28.29 -2.17 11.09
C GLU A 73 -28.90 -2.72 9.78
N ASP A 74 -29.59 -1.86 9.01
CA ASP A 74 -30.36 -2.26 7.83
C ASP A 74 -29.62 -2.14 6.48
N GLU A 75 -28.59 -1.29 6.34
CA GLU A 75 -27.96 -0.98 5.04
C GLU A 75 -26.48 -1.39 4.92
N GLY A 76 -25.87 -1.91 6.00
CA GLY A 76 -24.45 -2.28 6.02
C GLY A 76 -23.50 -1.07 6.04
N PHE A 77 -22.26 -1.24 5.54
CA PHE A 77 -21.24 -0.18 5.55
C PHE A 77 -21.52 0.90 4.49
N TYR A 78 -22.03 2.06 4.90
CA TYR A 78 -22.12 3.25 4.06
C TYR A 78 -20.81 4.05 4.12
N TRP A 79 -20.03 3.93 3.04
CA TRP A 79 -18.74 4.59 2.89
C TRP A 79 -18.87 5.91 2.13
N ALA A 80 -18.35 7.00 2.69
CA ALA A 80 -18.31 8.30 2.03
C ALA A 80 -16.90 8.89 2.05
N ALA A 81 -16.26 8.96 0.86
CA ALA A 81 -15.14 9.87 0.65
C ALA A 81 -15.68 11.30 0.49
N ASN A 82 -15.43 12.13 1.49
CA ASN A 82 -15.82 13.52 1.50
C ASN A 82 -14.65 14.38 0.99
N PRO A 83 -14.82 15.15 -0.11
CA PRO A 83 -13.75 15.98 -0.66
C PRO A 83 -13.42 17.20 0.21
N SER A 84 -14.10 17.39 1.34
CA SER A 84 -13.95 18.57 2.19
C SER A 84 -14.00 18.19 3.67
N LYS A 85 -13.03 18.66 4.45
CA LYS A 85 -13.04 18.57 5.92
C LYS A 85 -14.30 19.19 6.50
N LYS A 86 -14.73 20.33 5.96
CA LYS A 86 -15.93 21.06 6.42
C LYS A 86 -17.17 20.17 6.40
N ARG A 87 -17.29 19.32 5.38
CA ARG A 87 -18.41 18.37 5.26
C ARG A 87 -18.32 17.27 6.31
N VAL A 88 -17.14 16.71 6.57
CA VAL A 88 -16.94 15.69 7.63
C VAL A 88 -17.25 16.28 9.00
N LEU A 89 -16.76 17.48 9.29
CA LEU A 89 -17.02 18.18 10.56
C LEU A 89 -18.50 18.47 10.78
N SER A 90 -19.20 18.94 9.74
CA SER A 90 -20.65 19.19 9.80
C SER A 90 -21.45 17.90 10.02
N ASN A 91 -21.03 16.79 9.40
CA ASN A 91 -21.67 15.49 9.61
C ASN A 91 -21.45 15.01 11.06
N LEU A 92 -20.24 15.12 11.60
CA LEU A 92 -19.98 14.75 13.00
C LEU A 92 -20.83 15.57 13.97
N GLU A 93 -20.91 16.89 13.74
CA GLU A 93 -21.72 17.77 14.58
C GLU A 93 -23.19 17.32 14.62
N LYS A 94 -23.77 16.92 13.49
CA LYS A 94 -25.14 16.36 13.44
C LYS A 94 -25.25 15.02 14.18
N VAL A 95 -24.26 14.14 14.04
CA VAL A 95 -24.21 12.85 14.74
C VAL A 95 -24.17 13.05 16.25
N LEU A 96 -23.33 13.96 16.75
CA LEU A 96 -23.23 14.29 18.17
C LEU A 96 -24.51 14.96 18.69
N GLN A 97 -25.05 15.94 17.96
CA GLN A 97 -26.29 16.64 18.36
C GLN A 97 -27.50 15.72 18.46
N SER A 98 -27.60 14.73 17.55
CA SER A 98 -28.70 13.76 17.56
C SER A 98 -28.49 12.62 18.55
N GLY A 99 -27.28 12.44 19.09
CA GLY A 99 -26.93 11.24 19.86
C GLY A 99 -27.05 9.97 19.02
N ASN A 100 -26.80 10.06 17.70
CA ASN A 100 -26.97 8.95 16.77
C ASN A 100 -26.20 7.71 17.25
N ARG A 101 -26.88 6.55 17.20
CA ARG A 101 -26.40 5.28 17.74
C ARG A 101 -25.90 4.31 16.68
N ASP A 102 -25.72 4.74 15.44
CA ASP A 102 -25.12 3.91 14.40
C ASP A 102 -23.61 3.80 14.62
N HIS A 103 -22.96 2.83 13.96
CA HIS A 103 -21.51 2.79 13.98
C HIS A 103 -20.93 3.97 13.19
N GLN A 104 -20.01 4.73 13.78
CA GLN A 104 -19.38 5.88 13.14
C GLN A 104 -17.85 5.72 13.16
N TYR A 105 -17.23 5.77 11.98
CA TYR A 105 -15.79 5.58 11.79
C TYR A 105 -15.17 6.64 10.89
N ILE A 106 -13.86 6.85 11.06
CA ILE A 106 -13.02 7.74 10.25
C ILE A 106 -11.75 7.03 9.81
N GLY A 107 -11.26 7.32 8.61
CA GLY A 107 -9.97 6.83 8.14
C GLY A 107 -8.80 7.49 8.87
N ALA A 108 -7.76 6.71 9.20
CA ALA A 108 -6.53 7.27 9.79
C ALA A 108 -5.77 8.20 8.83
N ASN A 109 -5.93 8.02 7.52
CA ASN A 109 -5.17 8.74 6.51
C ASN A 109 -6.11 9.34 5.46
N SER A 110 -5.62 10.30 4.67
CA SER A 110 -6.42 10.91 3.60
C SER A 110 -6.30 10.13 2.29
N TYR A 111 -7.29 10.31 1.43
CA TYR A 111 -7.48 9.56 0.20
C TYR A 111 -7.53 10.49 -1.01
N THR A 112 -7.32 9.97 -2.21
CA THR A 112 -7.57 10.73 -3.44
C THR A 112 -9.06 11.02 -3.62
N MET A 113 -9.46 12.06 -4.37
CA MET A 113 -10.89 12.38 -4.57
C MET A 113 -11.70 11.34 -5.36
N LYS A 114 -11.07 10.35 -6.00
CA LYS A 114 -11.73 9.44 -6.97
C LYS A 114 -12.04 8.05 -6.41
N VAL A 115 -12.07 7.90 -5.10
CA VAL A 115 -12.14 6.58 -4.46
C VAL A 115 -13.56 6.04 -4.48
N LYS A 116 -13.69 4.72 -4.61
CA LYS A 116 -14.93 3.97 -4.37
C LYS A 116 -14.74 2.79 -3.39
N CYS A 117 -13.51 2.57 -2.93
CA CYS A 117 -13.12 1.48 -2.03
C CYS A 117 -11.88 1.83 -1.20
N ARG A 118 -11.77 1.31 0.02
CA ARG A 118 -10.61 1.53 0.91
C ARG A 118 -9.45 0.61 0.58
N ASP A 119 -8.73 0.87 -0.51
CA ASP A 119 -7.46 0.22 -0.76
C ASP A 119 -6.29 1.14 -0.37
N GLU A 120 -5.11 0.54 -0.21
CA GLU A 120 -3.89 1.30 0.06
C GLU A 120 -3.48 2.15 -1.16
N ASP A 121 -3.87 1.76 -2.38
CA ASP A 121 -3.53 2.42 -3.64
C ASP A 121 -4.02 3.86 -3.74
N HIS A 122 -5.16 4.14 -3.12
CA HIS A 122 -5.75 5.47 -3.13
C HIS A 122 -5.40 6.36 -1.93
N ILE A 123 -4.52 5.91 -1.03
CA ILE A 123 -4.01 6.76 0.04
C ILE A 123 -3.23 7.93 -0.57
N PHE A 124 -3.65 9.14 -0.20
CA PHE A 124 -3.05 10.38 -0.68
C PHE A 124 -1.94 10.84 0.26
N SER A 125 -2.27 11.04 1.54
CA SER A 125 -1.34 11.45 2.58
C SER A 125 -1.47 10.57 3.81
N LEU A 126 -0.34 10.18 4.37
CA LEU A 126 -0.25 9.62 5.70
C LEU A 126 -0.36 10.77 6.71
N LYS A 127 -1.21 10.62 7.72
CA LYS A 127 -1.60 11.66 8.67
C LYS A 127 -1.69 11.18 10.10
N ASN A 128 -2.01 9.92 10.35
CA ASN A 128 -2.10 9.39 11.71
C ASN A 128 -1.62 7.95 11.75
N ILE A 129 -0.94 7.57 12.82
CA ILE A 129 -0.75 6.17 13.23
C ILE A 129 -1.70 5.91 14.40
N VAL A 130 -2.42 4.79 14.35
CA VAL A 130 -3.37 4.42 15.40
C VAL A 130 -3.06 3.01 15.87
N ILE A 131 -2.84 2.84 17.16
CA ILE A 131 -2.67 1.52 17.79
C ILE A 131 -4.01 1.13 18.41
N ASP A 132 -4.61 0.05 17.92
CA ASP A 132 -5.94 -0.42 18.32
C ASP A 132 -5.78 -1.60 19.29
N MET A 133 -6.21 -1.42 20.53
CA MET A 133 -6.18 -2.42 21.59
C MET A 133 -7.60 -2.80 21.98
N ASP A 134 -7.97 -4.05 21.74
CA ASP A 134 -9.32 -4.57 21.97
C ASP A 134 -9.35 -5.49 23.21
N CYS A 135 -10.40 -5.36 24.02
CA CYS A 135 -10.76 -6.39 25.00
C CYS A 135 -11.64 -7.44 24.28
N HIS A 136 -11.27 -8.73 24.39
CA HIS A 136 -12.01 -9.84 23.78
C HIS A 136 -12.79 -10.70 24.79
N ASP A 137 -12.62 -10.43 26.09
CA ASP A 137 -13.39 -11.08 27.16
C ASP A 137 -14.45 -10.12 27.70
N PRO A 138 -15.66 -10.07 27.11
CA PRO A 138 -16.83 -9.74 27.89
C PRO A 138 -17.16 -11.01 28.70
N LYS A 139 -16.72 -11.07 29.95
CA LYS A 139 -17.54 -11.83 30.91
C LYS A 139 -18.91 -11.13 30.94
N GLU A 140 -19.97 -11.88 31.20
CA GLU A 140 -21.36 -11.42 31.28
C GLU A 140 -21.55 -10.35 32.39
N GLU A 141 -20.91 -9.20 32.23
CA GLU A 141 -21.04 -8.02 33.06
C GLU A 141 -22.06 -7.10 32.38
N ASP A 142 -22.91 -6.46 33.18
CA ASP A 142 -23.80 -5.41 32.68
C ASP A 142 -22.99 -4.32 31.96
N ALA A 143 -23.61 -3.67 30.97
CA ALA A 143 -22.92 -2.69 30.11
C ALA A 143 -22.31 -1.52 30.89
N GLU A 144 -22.83 -1.22 32.08
CA GLU A 144 -22.34 -0.18 32.98
C GLU A 144 -21.01 -0.58 33.62
N SER A 145 -20.93 -1.79 34.18
CA SER A 145 -19.71 -2.38 34.75
C SER A 145 -18.62 -2.56 33.70
N PHE A 146 -18.98 -3.02 32.50
CA PHE A 146 -18.03 -3.13 31.37
C PHE A 146 -17.51 -1.77 30.91
N SER A 147 -18.37 -0.74 30.87
CA SER A 147 -17.97 0.64 30.56
C SER A 147 -16.98 1.18 31.59
N TYR A 148 -17.28 0.99 32.88
CA TYR A 148 -16.46 1.46 33.99
C TYR A 148 -15.09 0.78 33.98
N LEU A 149 -15.04 -0.55 33.79
CA LEU A 149 -13.80 -1.31 33.69
C LEU A 149 -12.91 -0.81 32.55
N ASN A 150 -13.49 -0.52 31.37
CA ASN A 150 -12.73 0.02 30.26
C ASN A 150 -12.19 1.43 30.53
N ILE A 151 -12.91 2.26 31.29
CA ILE A 151 -12.42 3.56 31.78
C ILE A 151 -11.26 3.38 32.78
N CYS A 152 -11.32 2.38 33.66
CA CYS A 152 -10.21 2.05 34.57
C CYS A 152 -8.96 1.64 33.78
N LYS A 153 -9.08 0.67 32.85
CA LYS A 153 -7.97 0.24 31.98
C LYS A 153 -7.37 1.40 31.17
N ALA A 154 -8.23 2.30 30.72
CA ALA A 154 -7.86 3.54 30.06
C ALA A 154 -7.03 4.49 30.94
N ASN A 155 -7.47 4.71 32.18
CA ASN A 155 -6.75 5.53 33.15
C ASN A 155 -5.41 4.89 33.56
N GLU A 156 -5.37 3.57 33.66
CA GLU A 156 -4.15 2.80 33.87
C GLU A 156 -3.18 2.97 32.69
N PHE A 157 -3.66 2.91 31.45
CA PHE A 157 -2.84 3.22 30.27
C PHE A 157 -2.28 4.63 30.33
N LEU A 158 -3.10 5.63 30.62
CA LEU A 158 -2.66 7.02 30.75
C LEU A 158 -1.61 7.20 31.85
N SER A 159 -1.72 6.45 32.96
CA SER A 159 -0.77 6.48 34.06
C SER A 159 0.53 5.74 33.71
N TRP A 160 0.42 4.64 32.96
CA TRP A 160 1.54 3.83 32.52
C TRP A 160 2.37 4.56 31.45
N ILE A 161 1.73 5.07 30.40
CA ILE A 161 2.41 5.72 29.27
C ILE A 161 3.20 6.97 29.69
N LYS A 162 2.70 7.71 30.69
CA LYS A 162 3.40 8.87 31.27
C LYS A 162 4.72 8.50 31.95
N LYS A 163 4.89 7.25 32.36
CA LYS A 163 6.10 6.72 33.01
C LYS A 163 7.04 6.03 32.02
N GLN A 164 6.66 5.93 30.74
CA GLN A 164 7.47 5.28 29.72
C GLN A 164 8.31 6.30 28.97
N ASP A 165 9.62 6.33 29.24
CA ASP A 165 10.55 7.18 28.47
C ASP A 165 10.84 6.61 27.07
N ALA A 166 10.60 5.31 26.87
CA ALA A 166 10.88 4.62 25.62
C ALA A 166 9.74 4.71 24.59
N ILE A 167 8.59 5.30 24.94
CA ILE A 167 7.42 5.39 24.05
C ILE A 167 7.08 6.86 23.87
N PRO A 168 6.94 7.36 22.63
CA PRO A 168 6.55 8.74 22.41
C PRO A 168 5.16 8.99 22.98
N ILE A 169 4.94 10.18 23.54
CA ILE A 169 3.64 10.55 24.13
C ILE A 169 2.60 10.61 23.00
N PRO A 170 1.49 9.84 23.09
CA PRO A 170 0.45 9.90 22.07
C PRO A 170 -0.28 11.25 22.10
N ASN A 171 -0.93 11.60 20.99
CA ASN A 171 -1.70 12.82 20.87
C ASN A 171 -3.07 12.72 21.52
N MET A 172 -3.70 11.57 21.36
CA MET A 172 -5.05 11.32 21.83
C MET A 172 -5.19 9.84 22.17
N VAL A 173 -5.98 9.57 23.20
CA VAL A 173 -6.41 8.22 23.54
C VAL A 173 -7.94 8.21 23.48
N ASN A 174 -8.52 7.33 22.66
CA ASN A 174 -9.95 7.18 22.47
C ASN A 174 -10.41 5.83 23.04
N PHE A 175 -11.23 5.89 24.07
CA PHE A 175 -11.87 4.76 24.72
C PHE A 175 -13.11 4.39 23.92
N THR A 176 -13.04 3.27 23.22
CA THR A 176 -14.06 2.88 22.23
C THR A 176 -15.30 2.24 22.86
N GLY A 177 -15.26 1.97 24.16
CA GLY A 177 -16.23 1.16 24.89
C GLY A 177 -15.89 -0.32 24.96
N ARG A 178 -15.07 -0.84 24.02
CA ARG A 178 -14.55 -2.23 24.05
C ARG A 178 -13.04 -2.30 24.30
N GLY A 179 -12.36 -1.18 24.15
CA GLY A 179 -10.92 -1.11 24.24
C GLY A 179 -10.43 0.32 24.02
N ILE A 180 -9.17 0.46 23.62
CA ILE A 180 -8.47 1.73 23.56
C ILE A 180 -7.81 1.91 22.19
N GLN A 181 -8.05 3.07 21.57
CA GLN A 181 -7.37 3.54 20.37
C GLN A 181 -6.36 4.63 20.73
N ILE A 182 -5.09 4.41 20.43
CA ILE A 182 -4.01 5.34 20.75
C ILE A 182 -3.56 6.02 19.46
N TRP A 183 -3.71 7.32 19.40
CA TRP A 183 -3.48 8.11 18.18
C TRP A 183 -2.18 8.90 18.27
N TYR A 184 -1.37 8.76 17.23
CA TYR A 184 -0.22 9.60 16.94
C TYR A 184 -0.52 10.41 15.68
N PHE A 185 -0.59 11.72 15.82
CA PHE A 185 -0.82 12.63 14.72
C PHE A 185 0.50 12.94 14.04
N LEU A 186 0.52 12.77 12.73
CA LEU A 186 1.66 13.06 11.89
C LEU A 186 1.52 14.41 11.20
N GLU A 187 2.64 15.04 10.91
CA GLU A 187 2.71 15.98 9.80
C GLU A 187 2.36 15.24 8.50
N PRO A 188 1.49 15.79 7.63
CA PRO A 188 1.11 15.11 6.40
C PRO A 188 2.33 14.74 5.57
N CYS A 189 2.50 13.44 5.31
CA CYS A 189 3.62 12.96 4.52
C CYS A 189 3.17 12.02 3.40
N SER A 190 4.03 11.88 2.39
CA SER A 190 3.72 11.12 1.18
C SER A 190 3.49 9.64 1.50
N LYS A 191 2.50 9.02 0.85
CA LYS A 191 2.31 7.56 0.83
C LYS A 191 3.61 6.80 0.50
N LYS A 192 4.54 7.40 -0.24
CA LYS A 192 5.86 6.79 -0.54
C LYS A 192 6.65 6.37 0.70
N LEU A 193 6.33 6.93 1.86
CA LEU A 193 6.95 6.60 3.16
C LEU A 193 6.16 5.52 3.93
N ASP A 194 5.26 4.78 3.29
CA ASP A 194 4.47 3.73 3.94
C ASP A 194 5.31 2.66 4.64
N PHE A 195 6.50 2.35 4.09
CA PHE A 195 7.44 1.43 4.71
C PHE A 195 7.98 1.93 6.06
N ILE A 196 8.20 3.25 6.20
CA ILE A 196 8.61 3.88 7.47
C ILE A 196 7.43 3.88 8.44
N TYR A 197 6.27 4.29 7.96
CA TYR A 197 5.02 4.29 8.72
C TYR A 197 4.76 2.90 9.33
N LYS A 198 4.83 1.85 8.51
CA LYS A 198 4.57 0.47 8.94
C LYS A 198 5.60 0.03 9.99
N ALA A 199 6.87 0.36 9.82
CA ALA A 199 7.92 0.05 10.79
C ALA A 199 7.69 0.78 12.14
N VAL A 200 7.31 2.06 12.10
CA VAL A 200 6.96 2.84 13.30
C VAL A 200 5.75 2.22 14.02
N ALA A 201 4.68 1.92 13.29
CA ALA A 201 3.48 1.30 13.84
C ALA A 201 3.78 -0.07 14.47
N GLU A 202 4.56 -0.93 13.79
CA GLU A 202 4.98 -2.23 14.31
C GLU A 202 5.80 -2.11 15.60
N ARG A 203 6.71 -1.14 15.66
CA ARG A 203 7.54 -0.89 16.84
C ARG A 203 6.72 -0.40 18.03
N LEU A 204 5.76 0.51 17.81
CA LEU A 204 4.81 0.97 18.82
C LEU A 204 3.94 -0.19 19.33
N CYS A 205 3.38 -1.02 18.44
CA CYS A 205 2.66 -2.23 18.83
C CYS A 205 3.52 -3.14 19.72
N GLY A 206 4.79 -3.34 19.36
CA GLY A 206 5.72 -4.17 20.12
C GLY A 206 5.97 -3.63 21.54
N GLN A 207 6.20 -2.32 21.68
CA GLN A 207 6.45 -1.68 22.98
C GLN A 207 5.24 -1.72 23.91
N MET A 208 4.02 -1.70 23.35
CA MET A 208 2.79 -1.70 24.14
C MET A 208 2.20 -3.10 24.38
N GLN A 209 2.80 -4.15 23.81
CA GLN A 209 2.26 -5.52 23.89
C GLN A 209 2.23 -6.04 25.33
N ALA A 210 3.24 -5.74 26.14
CA ALA A 210 3.29 -6.18 27.54
C ALA A 210 2.14 -5.58 28.35
N PHE A 211 1.92 -4.26 28.23
CA PHE A 211 0.80 -3.57 28.85
C PHE A 211 -0.54 -4.15 28.39
N ALA A 212 -0.73 -4.35 27.08
CA ALA A 212 -1.96 -4.93 26.57
C ALA A 212 -2.26 -6.30 27.21
N ASN A 213 -1.25 -7.18 27.28
CA ASN A 213 -1.39 -8.50 27.89
C ASN A 213 -1.72 -8.44 29.39
N GLU A 214 -1.04 -7.57 30.15
CA GLU A 214 -1.29 -7.35 31.59
C GLU A 214 -2.73 -6.90 31.85
N GLN A 215 -3.32 -6.15 30.92
CA GLN A 215 -4.68 -5.63 30.99
C GLN A 215 -5.75 -6.59 30.40
N GLY A 216 -5.35 -7.79 29.97
CA GLY A 216 -6.23 -8.74 29.29
C GLY A 216 -6.76 -8.21 27.94
N MET A 217 -5.99 -7.35 27.28
CA MET A 217 -6.31 -6.78 25.96
C MET A 217 -5.40 -7.37 24.88
N THR A 218 -5.85 -7.30 23.63
CA THR A 218 -5.07 -7.71 22.46
C THR A 218 -4.91 -6.55 21.49
N ILE A 219 -3.68 -6.34 21.01
CA ILE A 219 -3.41 -5.35 19.95
C ILE A 219 -3.82 -5.92 18.60
N ASP A 220 -4.77 -5.28 17.90
CA ASP A 220 -5.04 -5.60 16.50
C ASP A 220 -3.92 -5.03 15.62
N LYS A 221 -2.89 -5.85 15.40
CA LYS A 221 -1.75 -5.51 14.55
C LYS A 221 -2.17 -5.20 13.11
N THR A 222 -3.24 -5.83 12.61
CA THR A 222 -3.71 -5.65 11.23
C THR A 222 -4.39 -4.30 11.04
N ALA A 223 -5.15 -3.87 12.04
CA ALA A 223 -5.69 -2.52 12.10
C ALA A 223 -4.58 -1.49 12.33
N SER A 224 -3.64 -1.77 13.24
CA SER A 224 -2.65 -0.79 13.67
C SER A 224 -1.58 -0.46 12.61
N THR A 225 -1.18 -1.45 11.81
CA THR A 225 -0.13 -1.29 10.79
C THR A 225 -0.67 -0.90 9.41
N GLY A 226 -1.98 -1.05 9.16
CA GLY A 226 -2.59 -0.78 7.87
C GLY A 226 -2.82 0.71 7.61
N ILE A 227 -2.38 1.22 6.46
CA ILE A 227 -2.51 2.65 6.12
C ILE A 227 -3.93 3.04 5.64
N ASN A 228 -4.78 2.08 5.30
CA ASN A 228 -6.15 2.26 4.79
C ASN A 228 -7.25 1.92 5.82
N ARG A 229 -6.88 1.89 7.10
CA ARG A 229 -7.77 1.45 8.19
C ARG A 229 -8.66 2.58 8.68
N ILE A 230 -9.79 2.19 9.29
CA ILE A 230 -10.80 3.08 9.84
C ILE A 230 -10.93 2.80 11.34
N PHE A 231 -11.16 3.85 12.11
CA PHE A 231 -11.19 3.84 13.56
C PHE A 231 -12.41 4.61 14.05
N ARG A 232 -12.86 4.35 15.28
CA ARG A 232 -14.11 4.91 15.79
C ARG A 232 -13.96 6.42 15.95
N ILE A 233 -14.96 7.18 15.56
CA ILE A 233 -14.93 8.63 15.78
C ILE A 233 -15.15 8.88 17.28
N PRO A 234 -14.26 9.62 17.97
CA PRO A 234 -14.44 9.94 19.38
C PRO A 234 -15.77 10.65 19.65
N GLY A 235 -16.44 10.29 20.75
CA GLY A 235 -17.76 10.86 21.10
C GLY A 235 -18.93 10.20 20.39
N THR A 236 -18.72 9.13 19.61
CA THR A 236 -19.83 8.42 18.95
C THR A 236 -20.18 7.12 19.67
N TYR A 237 -21.42 6.65 19.48
CA TYR A 237 -21.90 5.42 20.10
C TYR A 237 -21.19 4.18 19.54
N ASN A 238 -20.96 3.18 20.40
CA ASN A 238 -20.52 1.86 20.01
C ASN A 238 -21.65 0.85 20.21
N PRO A 239 -22.36 0.47 19.14
CA PRO A 239 -23.43 -0.54 19.21
C PRO A 239 -23.01 -1.84 19.87
N ASN A 240 -21.80 -2.33 19.57
CA ASN A 240 -21.31 -3.61 20.08
C ASN A 240 -20.93 -3.59 21.56
N ALA A 241 -20.63 -2.41 22.12
CA ALA A 241 -20.32 -2.24 23.53
C ALA A 241 -21.44 -1.55 24.31
N HIS A 242 -22.51 -1.17 23.60
CA HIS A 242 -23.65 -0.41 24.10
C HIS A 242 -23.33 0.93 24.79
N VAL A 243 -22.17 1.55 24.50
CA VAL A 243 -21.72 2.78 25.16
C VAL A 243 -21.15 3.83 24.20
N PHE A 244 -21.21 5.10 24.58
CA PHE A 244 -20.56 6.20 23.87
C PHE A 244 -19.05 6.22 24.12
N SER A 245 -18.28 6.33 23.03
CA SER A 245 -16.83 6.48 23.11
C SER A 245 -16.43 7.81 23.76
N GLN A 246 -15.33 7.78 24.49
CA GLN A 246 -14.79 8.91 25.23
C GLN A 246 -13.32 9.08 24.86
N CYS A 247 -12.77 10.29 24.96
CA CYS A 247 -11.38 10.50 24.57
C CYS A 247 -10.66 11.59 25.36
N VAL A 248 -9.37 11.39 25.55
CA VAL A 248 -8.48 12.33 26.21
C VAL A 248 -7.46 12.82 25.19
N ARG A 249 -7.43 14.14 24.98
CA ARG A 249 -6.35 14.82 24.25
C ARG A 249 -5.16 15.01 25.18
N LEU A 250 -3.98 14.59 24.73
CA LEU A 250 -2.73 14.65 25.50
C LEU A 250 -1.73 15.63 24.92
N SER A 251 -1.70 15.78 23.59
CA SER A 251 -0.77 16.69 22.91
C SER A 251 -1.33 17.18 21.58
N GLU A 252 -1.10 18.46 21.27
CA GLU A 252 -1.41 19.06 19.98
C GLU A 252 -0.28 18.87 18.95
N HIS A 253 0.91 18.46 19.41
CA HIS A 253 2.11 18.36 18.58
C HIS A 253 1.97 17.28 17.51
N ARG A 254 2.15 17.62 16.24
CA ARG A 254 2.22 16.64 15.16
C ARG A 254 3.65 16.19 14.95
N TYR A 255 3.86 14.89 14.99
CA TYR A 255 5.18 14.32 14.77
C TYR A 255 5.51 14.32 13.27
N PRO A 256 6.65 14.88 12.86
CA PRO A 256 7.30 14.44 11.64
C PRO A 256 7.51 12.92 11.71
N LEU A 257 7.22 12.19 10.63
CA LEU A 257 7.38 10.72 10.65
C LEU A 257 8.82 10.30 10.98
N GLN A 258 9.80 11.10 10.56
CA GLN A 258 11.21 10.92 10.87
C GLN A 258 11.49 11.03 12.38
N GLU A 259 10.81 11.93 13.09
CA GLU A 259 10.99 12.11 14.54
C GLU A 259 10.59 10.82 15.28
N LEU A 260 9.46 10.22 14.92
CA LEU A 260 9.06 8.93 15.50
C LEU A 260 10.02 7.80 15.11
N GLN A 261 10.53 7.81 13.87
CA GLN A 261 11.51 6.83 13.42
C GLN A 261 12.79 6.90 14.27
N ASP A 262 13.31 8.11 14.48
CA ASP A 262 14.55 8.38 15.21
C ASP A 262 14.37 8.10 16.70
N PHE A 263 13.26 8.56 17.29
CA PHE A 263 12.91 8.30 18.69
C PHE A 263 12.85 6.80 18.98
N LEU A 264 12.26 6.03 18.07
CA LEU A 264 12.13 4.58 18.20
C LEU A 264 13.38 3.81 17.73
N SER A 265 14.43 4.52 17.32
CA SER A 265 15.72 3.97 16.85
C SER A 265 15.55 2.98 15.68
N ILE A 266 14.71 3.31 14.71
CA ILE A 266 14.42 2.45 13.56
C ILE A 266 15.42 2.72 12.43
N ASP A 267 16.37 1.80 12.23
CA ASP A 267 17.31 1.87 11.09
C ASP A 267 16.77 1.13 9.85
N LEU A 268 16.54 1.90 8.79
CA LEU A 268 16.02 1.42 7.51
C LEU A 268 17.14 1.08 6.51
N LYS A 269 18.43 1.30 6.84
CA LYS A 269 19.58 1.10 5.93
C LYS A 269 19.87 -0.35 5.55
N LYS A 270 19.06 -1.31 5.99
CA LYS A 270 19.05 -2.69 5.47
C LYS A 270 17.93 -2.96 4.46
N LYS A 271 17.75 -2.11 3.45
CA LYS A 271 17.04 -2.49 2.21
C LYS A 271 17.70 -1.85 0.98
N VAL A 272 18.68 -2.55 0.42
CA VAL A 272 19.12 -2.30 -0.96
C VAL A 272 17.97 -2.67 -1.91
N SER A 273 17.70 -1.75 -2.82
CA SER A 273 16.72 -1.73 -3.90
C SER A 273 16.34 -3.09 -4.52
N CYS A 274 15.03 -3.32 -4.72
CA CYS A 274 14.49 -3.90 -5.94
C CYS A 274 13.02 -3.46 -6.15
N SER A 275 12.77 -2.88 -7.31
CA SER A 275 11.47 -2.44 -7.80
C SER A 275 10.50 -3.61 -8.06
N PRO A 276 9.17 -3.41 -7.99
CA PRO A 276 8.21 -4.49 -8.12
C PRO A 276 7.91 -4.80 -9.60
N ASN A 277 8.38 -5.95 -10.10
CA ASN A 277 7.61 -6.86 -10.95
C ASN A 277 8.48 -8.02 -11.49
N ARG A 278 8.33 -9.22 -10.92
CA ARG A 278 7.91 -10.46 -11.63
C ARG A 278 8.19 -11.70 -10.77
N LYS A 279 7.11 -12.42 -10.46
CA LYS A 279 6.94 -13.88 -10.33
C LYS A 279 7.95 -14.69 -9.47
N ASN A 280 7.41 -15.28 -8.40
CA ASN A 280 7.75 -16.56 -7.79
C ASN A 280 9.23 -17.00 -7.82
N VAL A 281 9.98 -16.77 -6.73
CA VAL A 281 11.00 -17.71 -6.22
C VAL A 281 11.08 -17.59 -4.69
N VAL A 282 11.18 -18.74 -4.03
CA VAL A 282 11.34 -19.00 -2.58
C VAL A 282 12.64 -18.37 -2.03
N PRO A 283 12.72 -17.98 -0.74
CA PRO A 283 13.73 -17.03 -0.23
C PRO A 283 15.01 -17.68 0.30
N SER A 284 16.15 -16.97 0.23
CA SER A 284 17.37 -17.30 0.99
C SER A 284 17.89 -16.12 1.81
N HIS A 285 18.43 -16.50 2.97
CA HIS A 285 18.88 -15.75 4.14
C HIS A 285 19.83 -14.55 3.98
N HIS A 286 19.71 -13.63 4.97
CA HIS A 286 20.74 -13.11 5.91
C HIS A 286 20.40 -11.66 6.31
N LYS A 287 20.60 -11.12 7.52
CA LYS A 287 20.90 -11.55 8.91
C LYS A 287 20.98 -10.23 9.74
N ASN A 288 20.72 -10.34 11.05
CA ASN A 288 21.21 -9.48 12.17
C ASN A 288 20.58 -8.09 12.37
N GLU A 289 20.41 -7.51 13.57
CA GLU A 289 20.77 -7.80 14.98
C GLU A 289 19.92 -6.82 15.86
N HIS A 290 19.19 -7.30 16.88
CA HIS A 290 19.44 -7.20 18.34
C HIS A 290 19.38 -5.80 19.01
N SER A 291 18.52 -5.66 20.03
CA SER A 291 18.95 -5.45 21.44
C SER A 291 17.78 -5.43 22.44
N SER A 292 17.82 -6.37 23.39
CA SER A 292 17.59 -6.31 24.87
C SER A 292 16.49 -5.39 25.47
N THR A 293 15.75 -5.76 26.53
CA THR A 293 16.26 -6.20 27.85
C THR A 293 15.20 -6.95 28.68
N LEU A 294 15.69 -7.83 29.57
CA LEU A 294 15.00 -8.71 30.52
C LEU A 294 14.30 -7.96 31.68
N GLN A 295 13.20 -8.51 32.23
CA GLN A 295 13.11 -8.98 33.64
C GLN A 295 11.71 -9.48 34.10
N THR A 296 11.63 -10.80 34.34
CA THR A 296 11.17 -11.54 35.55
C THR A 296 9.73 -11.49 36.15
N LYS A 297 9.28 -12.73 36.50
CA LYS A 297 8.33 -13.22 37.57
C LYS A 297 6.86 -13.48 37.16
N ARG A 298 6.45 -14.77 36.99
CA ARG A 298 5.78 -15.73 37.94
C ARG A 298 4.24 -15.50 38.04
N PHE A 299 3.26 -16.43 38.01
CA PHE A 299 3.10 -17.91 38.10
C PHE A 299 1.65 -18.32 37.62
N PHE A 300 1.40 -19.65 37.46
CA PHE A 300 0.14 -20.44 37.25
C PHE A 300 -0.24 -20.80 35.79
N SER A 301 -0.62 -22.04 35.39
CA SER A 301 -0.63 -23.41 35.95
C SER A 301 -0.47 -24.43 34.79
N THR A 302 0.01 -25.64 35.09
CA THR A 302 0.93 -26.42 34.23
C THR A 302 0.31 -27.49 33.30
N GLU A 303 -0.99 -27.78 33.29
CA GLU A 303 -1.45 -29.04 32.66
C GLU A 303 -2.09 -28.97 31.25
N GLU A 304 -2.59 -27.84 30.73
CA GLU A 304 -3.33 -27.85 29.43
C GLU A 304 -2.70 -27.06 28.26
N TYR A 305 -1.66 -26.26 28.50
CA TYR A 305 -1.04 -25.44 27.44
C TYR A 305 0.07 -26.16 26.64
N ASN A 306 0.30 -27.45 26.89
CA ASN A 306 1.62 -28.08 26.69
C ASN A 306 1.84 -28.94 25.43
N LEU A 307 1.06 -28.76 24.35
CA LEU A 307 1.34 -29.39 23.04
C LEU A 307 1.37 -28.42 21.83
N SER A 308 0.96 -27.16 21.97
CA SER A 308 0.67 -26.29 20.81
C SER A 308 1.88 -25.52 20.25
N SER A 309 2.93 -25.26 21.05
CA SER A 309 4.09 -24.50 20.56
C SER A 309 4.99 -25.36 19.66
N VAL A 310 5.32 -24.81 18.48
CA VAL A 310 6.20 -25.47 17.49
C VAL A 310 7.55 -25.84 18.11
N CYS A 311 8.11 -24.97 18.94
CA CYS A 311 9.37 -25.21 19.63
C CYS A 311 9.28 -26.40 20.60
N ARG A 312 8.20 -26.53 21.38
CA ARG A 312 8.02 -27.67 22.28
C ARG A 312 7.91 -28.99 21.53
N ARG A 313 7.19 -29.02 20.40
CA ARG A 313 7.12 -30.23 19.55
C ARG A 313 8.48 -30.62 19.00
N ARG A 314 9.26 -29.65 18.53
CA ARG A 314 10.61 -29.90 18.01
C ARG A 314 11.55 -30.42 19.12
N CYS A 315 11.48 -29.85 20.32
CA CYS A 315 12.22 -30.39 21.48
C CYS A 315 11.84 -31.84 21.79
N LYS A 316 10.54 -32.16 21.87
CA LYS A 316 10.05 -33.53 22.15
C LYS A 316 10.52 -34.55 21.12
N VAL A 317 10.49 -34.18 19.84
CA VAL A 317 10.95 -35.07 18.77
C VAL A 317 12.46 -35.30 18.85
N ILE A 318 13.25 -34.26 19.08
CA ILE A 318 14.70 -34.40 19.27
C ILE A 318 15.01 -35.27 20.50
N GLU A 319 14.28 -35.10 21.61
CA GLU A 319 14.40 -35.98 22.78
C GLU A 319 14.08 -37.43 22.43
N SER A 320 13.04 -37.68 21.64
CA SER A 320 12.68 -39.03 21.19
C SER A 320 13.76 -39.65 20.30
N ILE A 321 14.35 -38.86 19.39
CA ILE A 321 15.45 -39.30 18.52
C ILE A 321 16.64 -39.73 19.37
N ILE A 322 17.05 -38.90 20.32
CA ILE A 322 18.21 -39.18 21.17
C ILE A 322 17.93 -40.37 22.09
N LYS A 323 16.74 -40.46 22.68
CA LYS A 323 16.33 -41.60 23.53
C LYS A 323 16.21 -42.91 22.76
N SER A 324 15.91 -42.87 21.47
CA SER A 324 15.86 -44.09 20.63
C SER A 324 17.22 -44.77 20.48
N GLY A 325 18.31 -44.05 20.76
CA GLY A 325 19.68 -44.57 20.65
C GLY A 325 20.12 -44.84 19.21
N ARG A 326 19.33 -44.45 18.20
CA ARG A 326 19.73 -44.60 16.80
C ARG A 326 20.98 -43.80 16.50
N GLU A 327 21.75 -44.27 15.50
CA GLU A 327 22.84 -43.49 14.96
C GLU A 327 22.31 -42.22 14.28
N VAL A 328 22.94 -41.09 14.58
CA VAL A 328 22.55 -39.76 14.09
C VAL A 328 23.76 -39.14 13.40
N GLU A 329 23.53 -38.53 12.24
CA GLU A 329 24.61 -37.95 11.42
C GLU A 329 25.42 -36.89 12.18
N SER A 330 24.77 -36.11 13.05
CA SER A 330 25.45 -35.12 13.89
C SER A 330 24.72 -34.89 15.23
N ARG A 331 25.35 -35.41 16.30
CA ARG A 331 24.95 -35.17 17.69
C ARG A 331 25.02 -33.68 18.05
N GLU A 332 26.03 -32.99 17.51
CA GLU A 332 26.22 -31.55 17.67
C GLU A 332 25.04 -30.76 17.08
N ASN A 333 24.60 -31.10 15.87
CA ASN A 333 23.47 -30.44 15.22
C ASN A 333 22.16 -30.68 15.99
N LEU A 334 21.93 -31.89 16.50
CA LEU A 334 20.73 -32.19 17.30
C LEU A 334 20.69 -31.40 18.61
N LEU A 335 21.80 -31.36 19.35
CA LEU A 335 21.89 -30.56 20.59
C LEU A 335 21.80 -29.07 20.31
N PHE A 336 22.38 -28.61 19.20
CA PHE A 336 22.27 -27.23 18.75
C PHE A 336 20.81 -26.85 18.42
N LEU A 337 20.09 -27.70 17.69
CA LEU A 337 18.67 -27.49 17.38
C LEU A 337 17.81 -27.58 18.65
N TYR A 338 18.10 -28.51 19.56
CA TYR A 338 17.38 -28.62 20.82
C TYR A 338 17.52 -27.35 21.67
N HIS A 339 18.76 -26.90 21.88
CA HIS A 339 19.04 -25.65 22.59
C HIS A 339 18.31 -24.47 21.93
N ASN A 340 18.36 -24.39 20.59
CA ASN A 340 17.73 -23.34 19.82
C ASN A 340 16.22 -23.21 20.07
N PHE A 341 15.51 -24.33 20.11
CA PHE A 341 14.06 -24.33 20.37
C PHE A 341 13.75 -24.18 21.86
N ALA A 342 14.57 -24.75 22.74
CA ALA A 342 14.43 -24.61 24.19
C ALA A 342 14.61 -23.16 24.66
N LEU A 343 15.44 -22.35 23.98
CA LEU A 343 15.56 -20.91 24.27
C LEU A 343 14.22 -20.14 24.13
N SER A 344 13.30 -20.64 23.30
CA SER A 344 11.98 -20.04 23.11
C SER A 344 10.92 -20.56 24.08
N LEU A 345 11.30 -21.46 25.00
CA LEU A 345 10.41 -22.09 25.98
C LEU A 345 10.71 -21.49 27.37
N PRO A 346 9.89 -20.56 27.87
CA PRO A 346 10.17 -19.83 29.11
C PRO A 346 10.24 -20.74 30.35
N GLU A 347 9.62 -21.92 30.29
CA GLU A 347 9.62 -22.94 31.34
C GLU A 347 10.83 -23.89 31.31
N VAL A 348 11.69 -23.83 30.29
CA VAL A 348 12.86 -24.72 30.15
C VAL A 348 14.14 -23.92 30.38
N ASP A 349 14.96 -24.36 31.34
CA ASP A 349 16.36 -23.94 31.37
C ASP A 349 17.10 -24.62 30.20
N ALA A 350 17.17 -23.91 29.07
CA ALA A 350 17.72 -24.43 27.82
C ALA A 350 19.16 -24.93 27.96
N VAL A 351 19.97 -24.30 28.81
CA VAL A 351 21.38 -24.68 29.02
C VAL A 351 21.45 -25.98 29.81
N SER A 352 20.76 -26.04 30.95
CA SER A 352 20.71 -27.26 31.77
C SER A 352 20.11 -28.44 31.00
N ALA A 353 19.02 -28.20 30.25
CA ALA A 353 18.34 -29.24 29.48
C ALA A 353 19.24 -29.85 28.39
N VAL A 354 20.06 -29.05 27.70
CA VAL A 354 21.02 -29.56 26.72
C VAL A 354 22.13 -30.37 27.36
N HIS A 355 22.64 -29.95 28.52
CA HIS A 355 23.64 -30.74 29.24
C HIS A 355 23.08 -32.08 29.72
N GLN A 356 21.82 -32.12 30.15
CA GLN A 356 21.13 -33.37 30.49
C GLN A 356 20.96 -34.26 29.26
N LEU A 357 20.55 -33.68 28.13
CA LEU A 357 20.32 -34.42 26.89
C LEU A 357 21.63 -34.96 26.28
N ASN A 358 22.74 -34.23 26.41
CA ASN A 358 24.06 -34.65 25.95
C ASN A 358 24.55 -35.94 26.65
N ARG A 359 24.14 -36.16 27.90
CA ARG A 359 24.50 -37.36 28.67
C ARG A 359 23.80 -38.63 28.16
N LEU A 360 22.76 -38.49 27.35
CA LEU A 360 22.04 -39.62 26.79
C LEU A 360 22.69 -40.20 25.52
N PHE A 361 23.69 -39.51 24.95
CA PHE A 361 24.47 -40.11 23.86
C PHE A 361 25.42 -41.19 24.39
N PRO A 362 25.66 -42.27 23.62
CA PRO A 362 26.62 -43.31 23.99
C PRO A 362 28.02 -42.75 24.30
N VAL A 363 28.41 -41.69 23.58
CA VAL A 363 29.58 -40.87 23.89
C VAL A 363 29.11 -39.42 23.95
N PRO A 364 29.03 -38.79 25.14
CA PRO A 364 28.67 -37.38 25.27
C PRO A 364 29.69 -36.47 24.60
N LEU A 365 29.24 -35.33 24.07
CA LEU A 365 30.14 -34.27 23.64
C LEU A 365 30.92 -33.70 24.82
N LYS A 366 32.13 -33.20 24.56
CA LYS A 366 32.92 -32.56 25.61
C LYS A 366 32.24 -31.28 26.05
N ASP A 367 32.43 -30.92 27.30
CA ASP A 367 31.80 -29.75 27.91
C ASP A 367 32.12 -28.43 27.17
N ARG A 368 33.32 -28.34 26.58
CA ARG A 368 33.73 -27.23 25.71
C ARG A 368 32.90 -27.11 24.43
N GLU A 369 32.49 -28.23 23.84
CA GLU A 369 31.71 -28.30 22.60
C GLU A 369 30.25 -27.92 22.89
N VAL A 370 29.71 -28.38 24.02
CA VAL A 370 28.39 -27.95 24.52
C VAL A 370 28.38 -26.46 24.88
N LYS A 371 29.42 -25.93 25.50
CA LYS A 371 29.52 -24.48 25.76
C LYS A 371 29.60 -23.67 24.47
N ALA A 372 30.28 -24.18 23.44
CA ALA A 372 30.36 -23.53 22.14
C ALA A 372 29.00 -23.46 21.44
N LEU A 373 28.23 -24.57 21.39
CA LEU A 373 26.91 -24.59 20.76
C LEU A 373 25.91 -23.66 21.49
N VAL A 374 25.92 -23.70 22.83
CA VAL A 374 25.09 -22.81 23.67
C VAL A 374 25.41 -21.36 23.36
N LYS A 375 26.69 -20.99 23.40
CA LYS A 375 27.17 -19.64 23.06
C LYS A 375 26.74 -19.21 21.66
N CYS A 376 26.79 -20.09 20.67
CA CYS A 376 26.40 -19.80 19.30
C CYS A 376 24.90 -19.49 19.14
N ASN A 377 24.04 -20.22 19.86
CA ASN A 377 22.60 -19.99 19.86
C ASN A 377 22.19 -18.76 20.69
N THR A 378 22.75 -18.62 21.89
CA THR A 378 22.45 -17.50 22.79
C THR A 378 22.90 -16.17 22.18
N LYS A 379 24.04 -16.13 21.47
CA LYS A 379 24.53 -14.93 20.76
C LYS A 379 23.57 -14.46 19.64
N LYS A 380 22.66 -15.31 19.17
CA LYS A 380 21.73 -14.99 18.09
C LYS A 380 20.26 -14.97 18.53
N GLU A 381 19.99 -15.13 19.82
CA GLU A 381 18.63 -15.31 20.37
C GLU A 381 17.86 -16.46 19.68
N GLY A 382 18.59 -17.49 19.25
CA GLY A 382 18.06 -18.57 18.43
C GLY A 382 17.93 -18.24 16.94
N TYR A 383 17.59 -19.26 16.17
CA TYR A 383 17.50 -19.30 14.72
C TYR A 383 16.10 -19.76 14.33
N LEU A 384 15.56 -19.12 13.29
CA LEU A 384 14.27 -19.47 12.73
C LEU A 384 14.43 -20.63 11.75
N TYR A 385 13.64 -21.69 11.98
CA TYR A 385 13.61 -22.88 11.15
C TYR A 385 12.21 -23.11 10.59
N THR A 386 12.11 -23.26 9.27
CA THR A 386 10.96 -23.90 8.63
C THR A 386 10.95 -25.38 9.00
N ASP A 387 9.80 -26.06 8.88
CA ASP A 387 9.72 -27.50 9.13
C ASP A 387 10.69 -28.27 8.23
N ALA A 388 10.75 -27.92 6.93
CA ALA A 388 11.68 -28.52 5.98
C ALA A 388 13.15 -28.37 6.42
N SER A 389 13.57 -27.15 6.81
CA SER A 389 14.95 -26.91 7.25
C SER A 389 15.28 -27.59 8.58
N PHE A 390 14.29 -27.72 9.47
CA PHE A 390 14.44 -28.47 10.71
C PHE A 390 14.64 -29.97 10.43
N PHE A 391 13.78 -30.58 9.60
CA PHE A 391 13.85 -32.01 9.27
C PHE A 391 15.18 -32.37 8.60
N GLU A 392 15.61 -31.55 7.65
CA GLU A 392 16.89 -31.70 6.96
C GLU A 392 18.06 -31.63 7.95
N LYS A 393 18.13 -30.57 8.78
CA LYS A 393 19.25 -30.40 9.72
C LYS A 393 19.27 -31.39 10.87
N ALA A 394 18.11 -31.90 11.27
CA ALA A 394 18.00 -32.95 12.28
C ALA A 394 18.19 -34.36 11.68
N ALA A 395 18.38 -34.48 10.36
CA ALA A 395 18.45 -35.75 9.62
C ALA A 395 17.32 -36.70 10.04
N MET A 396 16.08 -36.19 10.01
CA MET A 396 14.91 -36.94 10.47
C MET A 396 14.45 -37.98 9.45
N THR A 397 14.09 -39.16 9.94
CA THR A 397 13.47 -40.20 9.10
C THR A 397 11.99 -39.87 8.84
N ASN A 398 11.38 -40.51 7.83
CA ASN A 398 9.96 -40.33 7.55
C ASN A 398 9.06 -40.69 8.75
N ASP A 399 9.45 -41.69 9.54
CA ASP A 399 8.71 -42.09 10.74
C ASP A 399 8.80 -41.05 11.86
N GLU A 400 9.95 -40.39 12.01
CA GLU A 400 10.14 -39.29 12.96
C GLU A 400 9.40 -38.03 12.54
N ILE A 401 9.33 -37.76 11.23
CA ILE A 401 8.52 -36.68 10.66
C ILE A 401 7.02 -36.98 10.90
N ASN A 402 6.59 -38.22 10.71
CA ASN A 402 5.23 -38.64 11.03
C ASN A 402 4.94 -38.49 12.53
N SER A 403 5.88 -38.85 13.40
CA SER A 403 5.79 -38.65 14.86
C SER A 403 5.69 -37.16 15.23
N TYR A 404 6.50 -36.29 14.59
CA TYR A 404 6.41 -34.83 14.73
C TYR A 404 5.00 -34.29 14.42
N TYR A 405 4.34 -34.82 13.39
CA TYR A 405 2.97 -34.45 13.05
C TYR A 405 1.92 -35.08 13.98
N SER A 406 2.19 -36.25 14.55
CA SER A 406 1.35 -36.89 15.58
C SER A 406 1.30 -36.08 16.89
N PHE A 407 2.40 -35.39 17.26
CA PHE A 407 2.42 -34.45 18.40
C PHE A 407 1.58 -33.18 18.19
N LYS A 408 0.95 -32.99 17.03
CA LYS A 408 0.14 -31.81 16.72
C LYS A 408 -1.23 -31.82 17.40
N GLY A 409 -1.59 -32.91 18.09
CA GLY A 409 -2.95 -33.10 18.61
C GLY A 409 -3.95 -33.22 17.46
N SER A 410 -5.08 -33.85 17.72
CA SER A 410 -6.18 -33.96 16.75
C SER A 410 -6.91 -32.63 16.58
N ASP A 411 -6.22 -31.57 16.14
CA ASP A 411 -6.85 -30.30 15.78
C ASP A 411 -7.38 -30.40 14.35
N SER A 412 -8.71 -30.57 14.27
CA SER A 412 -9.73 -30.10 13.30
C SER A 412 -9.41 -29.76 11.82
N THR A 413 -8.17 -29.58 11.38
CA THR A 413 -7.83 -29.16 10.01
C THR A 413 -7.93 -30.30 8.98
N SER A 414 -7.85 -31.56 9.40
CA SER A 414 -7.91 -32.70 8.48
C SER A 414 -9.34 -33.08 8.05
N LYS A 415 -10.35 -32.84 8.90
CA LYS A 415 -11.76 -33.21 8.60
C LYS A 415 -12.35 -32.40 7.44
N ASN A 416 -11.79 -31.22 7.11
CA ASN A 416 -12.31 -30.34 6.07
C ASN A 416 -11.39 -30.11 4.87
N ARG A 417 -10.14 -30.58 4.87
CA ARG A 417 -9.20 -30.33 3.75
C ARG A 417 -9.73 -30.87 2.42
N ALA A 418 -10.27 -32.09 2.40
CA ALA A 418 -10.90 -32.66 1.21
C ALA A 418 -12.17 -31.88 0.79
N ARG A 419 -12.93 -31.37 1.77
CA ARG A 419 -14.14 -30.56 1.54
C ARG A 419 -13.80 -29.20 0.95
N ASP A 420 -12.76 -28.54 1.45
CA ASP A 420 -12.31 -27.22 1.00
C ASP A 420 -11.65 -27.29 -0.37
N MET A 421 -10.88 -28.36 -0.65
CA MET A 421 -10.36 -28.64 -1.99
C MET A 421 -11.51 -28.84 -2.99
N ARG A 422 -12.51 -29.66 -2.66
CA ARG A 422 -13.72 -29.85 -3.49
C ARG A 422 -14.50 -28.55 -3.70
N ARG A 423 -14.63 -27.70 -2.67
CA ARG A 423 -15.29 -26.37 -2.77
C ARG A 423 -14.51 -25.43 -3.70
N LYS A 424 -13.19 -25.44 -3.62
CA LYS A 424 -12.31 -24.64 -4.48
C LYS A 424 -12.39 -25.09 -5.95
N GLU A 425 -12.40 -26.38 -6.21
CA GLU A 425 -12.57 -26.95 -7.55
C GLU A 425 -13.94 -26.61 -8.16
N LYS A 426 -15.03 -26.81 -7.40
CA LYS A 426 -16.39 -26.44 -7.85
C LYS A 426 -16.49 -24.95 -8.18
N LYS A 427 -15.88 -24.10 -7.35
CA LYS A 427 -15.81 -22.65 -7.62
C LYS A 427 -15.04 -22.36 -8.91
N GLN A 428 -13.92 -23.04 -9.15
CA GLN A 428 -13.11 -22.84 -10.35
C GLN A 428 -13.83 -23.31 -11.61
N GLN A 429 -14.48 -24.47 -11.59
CA GLN A 429 -15.30 -24.98 -12.69
C GLN A 429 -16.43 -24.01 -13.04
N ARG A 430 -17.11 -23.45 -12.03
CA ARG A 430 -18.14 -22.43 -12.23
C ARG A 430 -17.59 -21.18 -12.90
N ILE A 431 -16.44 -20.66 -12.45
CA ILE A 431 -15.80 -19.49 -13.06
C ILE A 431 -15.49 -19.75 -14.54
N GLN A 432 -14.91 -20.92 -14.85
CA GLN A 432 -14.59 -21.31 -16.22
C GLN A 432 -15.84 -21.42 -17.11
N LEU A 433 -16.93 -22.00 -16.59
CA LEU A 433 -18.20 -22.10 -17.28
C LEU A 433 -18.79 -20.72 -17.58
N ILE A 434 -18.88 -19.84 -16.58
CA ILE A 434 -19.36 -18.45 -16.73
C ILE A 434 -18.58 -17.71 -17.82
N GLN A 435 -17.25 -17.78 -17.76
CA GLN A 435 -16.38 -17.10 -18.72
C GLN A 435 -16.49 -17.69 -20.13
N ARG A 436 -16.75 -19.00 -20.26
CA ARG A 436 -16.95 -19.65 -21.55
C ARG A 436 -18.27 -19.21 -22.17
N LEU A 437 -19.39 -19.34 -21.45
CA LEU A 437 -20.72 -18.97 -21.93
C LEU A 437 -20.80 -17.48 -22.30
N TYR A 438 -20.16 -16.60 -21.52
CA TYR A 438 -20.12 -15.18 -21.83
C TYR A 438 -19.42 -14.87 -23.16
N ARG A 439 -18.43 -15.68 -23.57
CA ARG A 439 -17.67 -15.45 -24.81
C ARG A 439 -18.43 -15.83 -26.09
N TYR A 440 -19.51 -16.61 -25.98
CA TYR A 440 -20.32 -17.05 -27.11
C TYR A 440 -20.99 -15.86 -27.80
N GLY A 441 -20.87 -15.81 -29.13
CA GLY A 441 -21.33 -14.71 -29.99
C GLY A 441 -20.61 -13.38 -29.79
N ARG A 442 -19.73 -13.26 -28.78
CA ARG A 442 -19.08 -12.00 -28.38
C ARG A 442 -17.60 -11.92 -28.70
N THR A 443 -16.95 -13.05 -28.98
CA THR A 443 -15.52 -13.09 -29.29
C THR A 443 -15.25 -13.86 -30.57
N LYS A 444 -14.17 -13.53 -31.29
CA LYS A 444 -13.83 -14.13 -32.60
C LYS A 444 -13.84 -15.66 -32.60
N LYS A 445 -13.40 -16.29 -31.50
CA LYS A 445 -13.34 -17.75 -31.35
C LYS A 445 -14.72 -18.43 -31.29
N TYR A 446 -15.76 -17.71 -30.86
CA TYR A 446 -17.11 -18.25 -30.68
C TYR A 446 -18.15 -17.41 -31.44
N LYS A 447 -17.75 -16.82 -32.57
CA LYS A 447 -18.58 -15.89 -33.34
C LYS A 447 -19.83 -16.55 -33.91
N ASP A 448 -19.74 -17.84 -34.21
CA ASP A 448 -20.81 -18.64 -34.81
C ASP A 448 -21.78 -19.25 -33.77
N MET A 449 -21.57 -18.92 -32.49
CA MET A 449 -22.46 -19.33 -31.40
C MET A 449 -23.36 -18.16 -30.99
N ASP A 450 -24.58 -18.45 -30.56
CA ASP A 450 -25.51 -17.43 -30.13
C ASP A 450 -25.08 -16.73 -28.84
N VAL A 451 -25.43 -15.44 -28.76
CA VAL A 451 -25.15 -14.58 -27.62
C VAL A 451 -26.07 -14.96 -26.47
N ILE A 452 -25.53 -15.65 -25.46
CA ILE A 452 -26.32 -16.04 -24.28
C ILE A 452 -26.55 -14.83 -23.36
N PRO A 453 -27.79 -14.51 -22.94
CA PRO A 453 -28.10 -13.47 -21.96
C PRO A 453 -27.49 -13.73 -20.57
N ILE A 454 -27.15 -12.67 -19.84
CA ILE A 454 -26.50 -12.77 -18.51
C ILE A 454 -27.36 -13.55 -17.51
N LYS A 455 -28.69 -13.39 -17.59
CA LYS A 455 -29.65 -14.11 -16.74
C LYS A 455 -29.57 -15.63 -16.97
N GLU A 456 -29.55 -16.06 -18.23
CA GLU A 456 -29.43 -17.47 -18.60
C GLU A 456 -28.05 -18.05 -18.25
N ILE A 457 -26.97 -17.25 -18.33
CA ILE A 457 -25.64 -17.65 -17.83
C ILE A 457 -25.68 -17.89 -16.32
N ALA A 458 -26.36 -17.01 -15.57
CA ALA A 458 -26.48 -17.11 -14.11
C ALA A 458 -27.26 -18.38 -13.70
N GLU A 459 -28.33 -18.69 -14.42
CA GLU A 459 -29.13 -19.91 -14.27
C GLU A 459 -28.30 -21.17 -14.58
N LYS A 460 -27.64 -21.22 -15.75
CA LYS A 460 -26.78 -22.35 -16.16
C LYS A 460 -25.59 -22.57 -15.24
N ALA A 461 -25.04 -21.51 -14.65
CA ALA A 461 -23.92 -21.57 -13.70
C ALA A 461 -24.36 -21.69 -12.23
N GLN A 462 -25.67 -21.71 -11.96
CA GLN A 462 -26.26 -21.75 -10.61
C GLN A 462 -25.63 -20.70 -9.68
N CYS A 463 -25.66 -19.44 -10.10
CA CYS A 463 -25.11 -18.33 -9.32
C CYS A 463 -25.91 -17.04 -9.51
N SER A 464 -25.63 -16.03 -8.69
CA SER A 464 -26.25 -14.72 -8.85
C SER A 464 -25.72 -13.98 -10.09
N ILE A 465 -26.55 -13.11 -10.67
CA ILE A 465 -26.18 -12.23 -11.80
C ILE A 465 -24.92 -11.40 -11.47
N ASN A 466 -24.79 -10.90 -10.24
CA ASN A 466 -23.61 -10.16 -9.79
C ASN A 466 -22.32 -10.98 -9.87
N THR A 467 -22.42 -12.30 -9.65
CA THR A 467 -21.29 -13.22 -9.77
C THR A 467 -20.84 -13.34 -11.23
N VAL A 468 -21.78 -13.34 -12.18
CA VAL A 468 -21.49 -13.33 -13.62
C VAL A 468 -20.77 -12.05 -14.02
N TYR A 469 -21.28 -10.87 -13.60
CA TYR A 469 -20.61 -9.59 -13.86
C TYR A 469 -19.17 -9.55 -13.31
N LYS A 470 -18.99 -10.01 -12.06
CA LYS A 470 -17.67 -10.06 -11.42
C LYS A 470 -16.65 -10.88 -12.22
N TYR A 471 -17.03 -12.07 -12.68
CA TYR A 471 -16.09 -12.98 -13.36
C TYR A 471 -15.95 -12.73 -14.86
N THR A 472 -16.78 -11.86 -15.46
CA THR A 472 -16.74 -11.51 -16.89
C THR A 472 -16.21 -10.10 -17.17
N ALA A 473 -15.99 -9.28 -16.15
CA ALA A 473 -15.54 -7.89 -16.28
C ALA A 473 -14.33 -7.70 -17.20
N SER A 474 -13.28 -8.51 -17.03
CA SER A 474 -12.07 -8.44 -17.86
C SER A 474 -12.30 -8.82 -19.33
N ILE A 475 -13.27 -9.70 -19.60
CA ILE A 475 -13.66 -10.11 -20.95
C ILE A 475 -14.45 -8.98 -21.62
N ARG A 476 -15.39 -8.36 -20.88
CA ARG A 476 -16.17 -7.21 -21.34
C ARG A 476 -15.28 -6.04 -21.75
N GLU A 477 -14.31 -5.68 -20.90
CA GLU A 477 -13.31 -4.65 -21.20
C GLU A 477 -12.42 -5.03 -22.40
N GLY A 478 -12.16 -6.32 -22.61
CA GLY A 478 -11.45 -6.81 -23.79
C GLY A 478 -12.23 -6.58 -25.08
N ILE A 479 -13.52 -6.92 -25.07
CA ILE A 479 -14.43 -6.75 -26.23
C ILE A 479 -14.59 -5.28 -26.57
N GLU A 480 -14.87 -4.43 -25.56
CA GLU A 480 -15.04 -2.99 -25.78
C GLU A 480 -13.80 -2.34 -26.41
N ARG A 481 -12.60 -2.77 -26.01
CA ARG A 481 -11.34 -2.31 -26.61
C ARG A 481 -11.21 -2.73 -28.07
N GLU A 482 -11.55 -3.96 -28.41
CA GLU A 482 -11.51 -4.46 -29.80
C GLU A 482 -12.47 -3.69 -30.70
N THR A 483 -13.69 -3.41 -30.22
CA THR A 483 -14.68 -2.60 -30.96
C THR A 483 -14.15 -1.19 -31.26
N LYS A 484 -13.65 -0.50 -30.23
CA LYS A 484 -13.06 0.84 -30.39
C LYS A 484 -11.87 0.85 -31.35
N TYR A 485 -11.06 -0.21 -31.35
CA TYR A 485 -9.95 -0.37 -32.30
C TYR A 485 -10.45 -0.52 -33.74
N GLN A 486 -11.53 -1.29 -33.97
CA GLN A 486 -12.13 -1.45 -35.30
C GLN A 486 -12.73 -0.14 -35.82
N GLU A 487 -13.42 0.61 -34.97
CA GLU A 487 -13.94 1.95 -35.28
C GLU A 487 -12.82 2.91 -35.69
N ALA A 488 -11.72 2.94 -34.92
CA ALA A 488 -10.56 3.75 -35.25
C ALA A 488 -9.93 3.36 -36.62
N CYS A 489 -9.86 2.06 -36.92
CA CYS A 489 -9.38 1.58 -38.22
C CYS A 489 -10.30 2.00 -39.38
N ALA A 490 -11.63 1.96 -39.19
CA ALA A 490 -12.59 2.39 -40.19
C ALA A 490 -12.50 3.90 -40.45
N TYR A 491 -12.38 4.70 -39.39
CA TYR A 491 -12.15 6.14 -39.48
C TYR A 491 -10.85 6.46 -40.24
N PHE A 492 -9.76 5.73 -39.96
CA PHE A 492 -8.50 5.89 -40.67
C PHE A 492 -8.63 5.68 -42.18
N LYS A 493 -9.43 4.68 -42.60
CA LYS A 493 -9.72 4.46 -44.03
C LYS A 493 -10.51 5.65 -44.63
N LYS A 494 -11.52 6.16 -43.91
CA LYS A 494 -12.34 7.30 -44.35
C LYS A 494 -11.48 8.57 -44.53
N ILE A 495 -10.65 8.90 -43.55
CA ILE A 495 -9.85 10.13 -43.58
C ILE A 495 -8.72 10.08 -44.60
N ARG A 496 -8.14 8.88 -44.84
CA ARG A 496 -7.19 8.66 -45.93
C ARG A 496 -7.81 8.93 -47.31
N LYS A 497 -9.07 8.54 -47.51
CA LYS A 497 -9.82 8.81 -48.73
C LYS A 497 -10.09 10.32 -48.88
N ALA A 498 -10.61 10.96 -47.83
CA ALA A 498 -10.86 12.41 -47.81
C ALA A 498 -9.60 13.24 -48.12
N LYS A 499 -8.44 12.90 -47.53
CA LYS A 499 -7.15 13.56 -47.82
C LYS A 499 -6.79 13.52 -49.31
N ARG A 500 -7.07 12.41 -50.00
CA ARG A 500 -6.80 12.27 -51.44
C ARG A 500 -7.76 13.10 -52.28
N GLU A 501 -9.04 13.13 -51.91
CA GLU A 501 -10.08 13.88 -52.62
C GLU A 501 -9.88 15.38 -52.47
N GLU A 502 -9.65 15.87 -51.25
CA GLU A 502 -9.39 17.30 -51.01
C GLU A 502 -8.08 17.77 -51.65
N LYS A 503 -7.04 16.92 -51.70
CA LYS A 503 -5.82 17.23 -52.46
C LYS A 503 -6.12 17.46 -53.94
N LYS A 504 -6.99 16.63 -54.54
CA LYS A 504 -7.38 16.76 -55.96
C LYS A 504 -8.19 18.03 -56.19
N LYS A 505 -9.11 18.38 -55.29
CA LYS A 505 -9.88 19.63 -55.36
C LYS A 505 -8.99 20.86 -55.27
N MET A 506 -8.09 20.90 -54.29
CA MET A 506 -7.10 21.98 -54.14
C MET A 506 -6.21 22.13 -55.39
N LEU A 507 -5.74 21.03 -55.98
CA LEU A 507 -4.95 21.07 -57.22
C LEU A 507 -5.75 21.59 -58.42
N LYS A 508 -7.04 21.24 -58.53
CA LYS A 508 -7.93 21.72 -59.61
C LYS A 508 -8.32 23.19 -59.47
N ALA A 509 -8.54 23.67 -58.24
CA ALA A 509 -8.90 25.06 -57.97
C ALA A 509 -7.72 26.04 -58.16
N GLY A 510 -6.49 25.52 -58.15
CA GLY A 510 -5.28 26.33 -58.20
C GLY A 510 -4.95 26.91 -56.83
N VAL A 511 -3.77 26.59 -56.29
CA VAL A 511 -3.32 26.95 -54.94
C VAL A 511 -3.34 28.47 -54.67
N LEU A 512 -3.37 29.28 -55.72
CA LEU A 512 -3.32 30.73 -55.69
C LEU A 512 -4.69 31.42 -55.72
N ASN A 513 -5.72 30.73 -56.22
CA ASN A 513 -7.00 31.36 -56.57
C ASN A 513 -8.12 31.04 -55.56
N ASP A 514 -7.99 29.95 -54.80
CA ASP A 514 -8.99 29.55 -53.79
C ASP A 514 -8.34 29.20 -52.45
N ARG A 515 -8.32 30.19 -51.54
CA ARG A 515 -7.83 30.03 -50.16
C ARG A 515 -8.65 29.03 -49.34
N SER A 516 -9.94 28.86 -49.66
CA SER A 516 -10.84 27.95 -48.94
C SER A 516 -10.49 26.49 -49.23
N ALA A 517 -10.24 26.15 -50.49
CA ALA A 517 -9.80 24.81 -50.90
C ALA A 517 -8.45 24.42 -50.26
N LEU A 518 -7.51 25.36 -50.13
CA LEU A 518 -6.24 25.14 -49.44
C LEU A 518 -6.42 24.91 -47.93
N GLN A 519 -7.27 25.71 -47.27
CA GLN A 519 -7.58 25.55 -45.85
C GLN A 519 -8.22 24.19 -45.55
N GLN A 520 -9.20 23.76 -46.35
CA GLN A 520 -9.82 22.44 -46.17
C GLN A 520 -8.83 21.29 -46.38
N TYR A 521 -7.97 21.37 -47.38
CA TYR A 521 -6.92 20.36 -47.58
C TYR A 521 -5.94 20.29 -46.41
N LEU A 522 -5.49 21.43 -45.88
CA LEU A 522 -4.57 21.48 -44.74
C LEU A 522 -5.22 20.90 -43.48
N LEU A 523 -6.50 21.19 -43.24
CA LEU A 523 -7.25 20.64 -42.12
C LEU A 523 -7.34 19.11 -42.21
N VAL A 524 -7.81 18.57 -43.34
CA VAL A 524 -7.94 17.11 -43.53
C VAL A 524 -6.59 16.41 -43.50
N ARG A 525 -5.53 17.07 -43.98
CA ARG A 525 -4.15 16.58 -43.87
C ARG A 525 -3.70 16.50 -42.42
N LEU A 526 -3.94 17.54 -41.62
CA LEU A 526 -3.59 17.56 -40.19
C LEU A 526 -4.31 16.43 -39.44
N GLN A 527 -5.61 16.26 -39.66
CA GLN A 527 -6.38 15.17 -39.05
C GLN A 527 -5.84 13.79 -39.44
N TYR A 528 -5.42 13.60 -40.70
CA TYR A 528 -4.79 12.36 -41.16
C TYR A 528 -3.44 12.08 -40.49
N GLU A 529 -2.59 13.10 -40.30
CA GLU A 529 -1.30 12.92 -39.62
C GLU A 529 -1.47 12.59 -38.14
N VAL A 530 -2.43 13.23 -37.45
CA VAL A 530 -2.81 12.89 -36.06
C VAL A 530 -3.30 11.43 -35.96
N ALA A 531 -4.15 11.01 -36.90
CA ALA A 531 -4.62 9.63 -36.96
C ALA A 531 -3.48 8.63 -37.25
N CYS A 532 -2.55 8.97 -38.16
CA CYS A 532 -1.36 8.14 -38.47
C CYS A 532 -0.45 7.97 -37.26
N TYR A 533 -0.20 9.06 -36.52
CA TYR A 533 0.60 9.02 -35.31
C TYR A 533 -0.06 8.17 -34.23
N GLY A 534 -1.37 8.35 -34.02
CA GLY A 534 -2.15 7.49 -33.14
C GLY A 534 -2.05 6.01 -33.46
N CYS A 535 -2.20 5.65 -34.74
CA CYS A 535 -1.99 4.28 -35.21
C CYS A 535 -0.55 3.80 -35.00
N LYS A 536 0.47 4.66 -35.15
CA LYS A 536 1.88 4.33 -34.85
C LYS A 536 2.16 4.16 -33.36
N VAL A 537 1.54 4.96 -32.49
CA VAL A 537 1.61 4.77 -31.03
C VAL A 537 0.95 3.45 -30.65
N LEU A 538 -0.21 3.13 -31.23
CA LEU A 538 -0.90 1.87 -31.02
C LEU A 538 -0.14 0.67 -31.64
N GLY A 539 0.57 0.87 -32.76
CA GLY A 539 1.31 -0.15 -33.50
C GLY A 539 2.74 -0.39 -32.99
N GLY A 540 3.44 0.64 -32.50
CA GLY A 540 4.78 0.54 -31.89
C GLY A 540 4.77 -0.21 -30.54
N LEU A 541 3.56 -0.46 -30.01
CA LEU A 541 3.30 -1.30 -28.83
C LEU A 541 3.16 -2.80 -29.17
N TYR A 542 3.49 -3.21 -30.40
CA TYR A 542 3.70 -4.63 -30.71
C TYR A 542 4.99 -5.21 -30.13
N ASN A 543 5.99 -4.36 -29.80
CA ASN A 543 7.27 -4.83 -29.24
C ASN A 543 7.51 -4.46 -27.76
N SER A 544 6.57 -3.77 -27.10
CA SER A 544 6.63 -3.58 -25.64
C SER A 544 5.24 -3.37 -25.03
N SER A 545 5.07 -3.84 -23.79
CA SER A 545 3.83 -3.92 -23.02
C SER A 545 2.90 -2.70 -23.12
N ARG A 546 1.71 -2.93 -23.69
CA ARG A 546 0.39 -2.25 -23.60
C ARG A 546 0.34 -0.79 -23.08
N PRO A 547 -0.27 0.17 -23.81
CA PRO A 547 -0.54 1.50 -23.29
C PRO A 547 -1.63 1.47 -22.21
N SER A 548 -1.51 2.35 -21.20
CA SER A 548 -2.52 2.55 -20.16
C SER A 548 -3.87 2.97 -20.76
N ILE A 549 -4.98 2.40 -20.27
CA ILE A 549 -6.38 2.64 -20.71
C ILE A 549 -6.68 4.13 -20.94
N ARG A 550 -6.19 4.99 -20.04
CA ARG A 550 -6.37 6.44 -20.09
C ARG A 550 -5.82 7.09 -21.37
N LYS A 551 -4.67 6.63 -21.85
CA LYS A 551 -4.05 7.13 -23.10
C LYS A 551 -4.82 6.70 -24.35
N MET A 552 -5.48 5.54 -24.31
CA MET A 552 -6.38 5.12 -25.39
C MET A 552 -7.69 5.90 -25.36
N GLN A 553 -8.24 6.19 -24.17
CA GLN A 553 -9.41 7.06 -24.02
C GLN A 553 -9.13 8.49 -24.46
N ASP A 554 -8.06 9.12 -24.00
CA ASP A 554 -7.70 10.50 -24.36
C ASP A 554 -7.46 10.62 -25.88
N PHE A 555 -6.86 9.60 -26.51
CA PHE A 555 -6.69 9.53 -27.95
C PHE A 555 -8.02 9.33 -28.71
N LEU A 556 -8.90 8.44 -28.22
CA LEU A 556 -10.21 8.21 -28.83
C LEU A 556 -11.13 9.42 -28.69
N GLU A 557 -11.14 10.09 -27.54
CA GLU A 557 -11.90 11.34 -27.33
C GLU A 557 -11.39 12.44 -28.26
N ALA A 558 -10.08 12.61 -28.39
CA ALA A 558 -9.51 13.57 -29.32
C ALA A 558 -9.87 13.25 -30.79
N VAL A 559 -9.83 11.97 -31.19
CA VAL A 559 -10.21 11.54 -32.55
C VAL A 559 -11.71 11.68 -32.80
N LEU A 560 -12.55 11.39 -31.81
CA LEU A 560 -14.01 11.49 -31.91
C LEU A 560 -14.48 12.95 -31.96
N SER A 561 -13.88 13.86 -31.19
CA SER A 561 -14.12 15.31 -31.31
C SER A 561 -13.67 15.88 -32.66
N ILE A 562 -12.61 15.32 -33.25
CA ILE A 562 -12.19 15.68 -34.63
C ILE A 562 -13.18 15.11 -35.67
N ALA A 563 -13.80 13.96 -35.41
CA ALA A 563 -14.73 13.29 -36.30
C ALA A 563 -16.17 13.85 -36.25
N SER A 564 -16.59 14.45 -35.13
CA SER A 564 -17.94 14.98 -34.92
C SER A 564 -18.19 16.35 -35.57
N GLY A 565 -17.13 17.06 -36.02
CA GLY A 565 -17.26 18.34 -36.69
C GLY A 565 -17.70 19.49 -35.78
N GLU A 566 -17.76 19.28 -34.47
CA GLU A 566 -17.95 20.37 -33.50
C GLU A 566 -16.74 21.32 -33.58
N LYS A 567 -17.00 22.63 -33.44
CA LYS A 567 -16.03 23.73 -33.61
C LYS A 567 -14.63 23.30 -33.20
N ILE A 568 -13.75 23.25 -34.21
CA ILE A 568 -12.37 22.80 -34.07
C ILE A 568 -11.69 23.72 -33.05
N ASP A 569 -11.53 23.24 -31.82
CA ASP A 569 -10.54 23.83 -30.93
C ASP A 569 -9.16 23.40 -31.48
N ILE A 570 -8.61 24.23 -32.35
CA ILE A 570 -7.28 24.08 -32.92
C ILE A 570 -6.24 23.92 -31.81
N ILE A 571 -6.48 24.49 -30.63
CA ILE A 571 -5.62 24.34 -29.45
C ILE A 571 -5.71 22.92 -28.90
N ALA A 572 -6.86 22.24 -28.97
CA ALA A 572 -6.99 20.83 -28.58
C ALA A 572 -6.29 19.89 -29.57
N VAL A 573 -6.34 20.19 -30.87
CA VAL A 573 -5.63 19.41 -31.92
C VAL A 573 -4.11 19.60 -31.82
N ILE A 574 -3.67 20.83 -31.55
CA ILE A 574 -2.27 21.17 -31.30
C ILE A 574 -1.80 20.62 -29.95
N ARG A 575 -2.61 20.68 -28.89
CA ARG A 575 -2.33 20.01 -27.60
C ARG A 575 -2.31 18.50 -27.76
N ALA A 576 -3.12 17.89 -28.61
CA ALA A 576 -3.02 16.45 -28.88
C ALA A 576 -1.69 16.15 -29.60
N GLY A 577 -1.34 16.90 -30.65
CA GLY A 577 -0.06 16.79 -31.35
C GLY A 577 1.18 17.07 -30.47
N LEU A 578 1.08 18.02 -29.54
CA LEU A 578 2.14 18.42 -28.59
C LEU A 578 2.16 17.54 -27.31
N CYS A 579 1.02 17.01 -26.85
CA CYS A 579 0.95 16.07 -25.70
C CYS A 579 1.45 14.68 -26.08
N LEU A 580 1.39 14.33 -27.36
CA LEU A 580 2.02 13.13 -27.92
C LEU A 580 3.56 13.19 -27.88
N ASP A 581 4.11 14.33 -27.44
CA ASP A 581 5.53 14.66 -27.45
C ASP A 581 6.10 14.90 -26.04
N LYS A 582 5.88 13.94 -25.14
CA LYS A 582 6.77 13.79 -23.96
C LYS A 582 8.17 13.27 -24.37
N TYR A 583 8.42 13.07 -25.68
CA TYR A 583 9.65 12.53 -26.26
C TYR A 583 9.94 13.12 -27.67
N LYS A 584 10.55 14.32 -27.69
CA LYS A 584 11.16 15.07 -28.82
C LYS A 584 10.28 15.96 -29.74
N LYS A 585 10.41 17.28 -29.49
CA LYS A 585 10.02 18.44 -30.33
C LYS A 585 10.08 18.14 -31.85
N VAL A 586 8.96 17.83 -32.49
CA VAL A 586 8.88 17.72 -33.96
C VAL A 586 8.37 19.03 -34.57
N PRO A 587 9.23 19.84 -35.21
CA PRO A 587 8.79 21.02 -35.96
C PRO A 587 8.09 20.61 -37.27
N PHE A 588 7.11 21.40 -37.70
CA PHE A 588 6.54 21.30 -39.04
C PHE A 588 7.53 21.96 -40.02
N ILE A 589 8.24 21.12 -40.78
CA ILE A 589 9.27 21.57 -41.72
C ILE A 589 8.68 21.67 -43.13
N THR A 590 8.78 22.85 -43.75
CA THR A 590 8.38 23.07 -45.14
C THR A 590 9.53 23.67 -45.96
N ARG A 591 9.62 23.28 -47.23
CA ARG A 591 10.54 23.86 -48.23
C ARG A 591 9.94 25.07 -48.95
N ASP A 592 8.63 25.22 -48.86
CA ASP A 592 7.90 26.28 -49.55
C ASP A 592 7.78 27.51 -48.65
N HIS A 593 8.54 28.55 -49.00
CA HIS A 593 8.54 29.86 -48.35
C HIS A 593 7.16 30.50 -48.26
N ARG A 594 6.30 30.27 -49.26
CA ARG A 594 4.95 30.85 -49.30
C ARG A 594 4.03 30.14 -48.32
N THR A 595 4.11 28.82 -48.27
CA THR A 595 3.41 28.00 -47.25
C THR A 595 3.90 28.34 -45.84
N TYR A 596 5.20 28.57 -45.64
CA TYR A 596 5.76 29.00 -44.35
C TYR A 596 5.21 30.34 -43.88
N ARG A 597 5.19 31.36 -44.76
CA ARG A 597 4.60 32.68 -44.43
C ARG A 597 3.11 32.57 -44.11
N LEU A 598 2.35 31.84 -44.92
CA LEU A 598 0.92 31.61 -44.65
C LEU A 598 0.67 30.93 -43.29
N LEU A 599 1.54 30.01 -42.87
CA LEU A 599 1.42 29.35 -41.56
C LEU A 599 1.78 30.27 -40.39
N ILE A 600 2.62 31.27 -40.60
CA ILE A 600 2.96 32.27 -39.58
C ILE A 600 1.88 33.36 -39.51
N ASP A 601 1.34 33.77 -40.66
CA ASP A 601 0.35 34.85 -40.73
C ASP A 601 -1.05 34.42 -40.27
N VAL A 602 -1.38 33.13 -40.40
CA VAL A 602 -2.71 32.60 -40.06
C VAL A 602 -2.83 32.15 -38.60
N PHE A 603 -1.70 31.92 -37.90
CA PHE A 603 -1.70 31.32 -36.57
C PHE A 603 -1.15 32.29 -35.49
N PRO A 604 -1.59 32.14 -34.22
CA PRO A 604 -1.06 32.94 -33.10
C PRO A 604 0.47 32.88 -32.98
N GLU A 605 1.09 34.01 -32.65
CA GLU A 605 2.54 34.20 -32.64
C GLU A 605 3.29 33.19 -31.76
N GLU A 606 2.67 32.74 -30.67
CA GLU A 606 3.16 31.74 -29.72
C GLU A 606 3.44 30.36 -30.35
N LEU A 607 2.83 30.11 -31.52
CA LEU A 607 2.95 28.86 -32.29
C LEU A 607 3.99 28.94 -33.41
N ASN A 608 4.48 30.13 -33.74
CA ASN A 608 5.47 30.34 -34.82
C ASN A 608 6.75 29.52 -34.62
N ARG A 609 7.12 29.26 -33.35
CA ARG A 609 8.28 28.43 -32.98
C ARG A 609 8.21 26.96 -33.44
N TYR A 610 7.05 26.49 -33.89
CA TYR A 610 6.83 25.12 -34.34
C TYR A 610 6.80 24.98 -35.87
N PHE A 611 6.77 26.08 -36.61
CA PHE A 611 6.91 26.08 -38.07
C PHE A 611 8.36 26.43 -38.40
N ILE A 612 9.04 25.60 -39.20
CA ILE A 612 10.44 25.83 -39.57
C ILE A 612 10.61 25.69 -41.08
N LEU A 613 11.30 26.65 -41.67
CA LEU A 613 11.74 26.57 -43.06
C LEU A 613 12.98 25.66 -43.16
N GLU A 614 12.98 24.68 -44.06
CA GLU A 614 14.01 23.62 -44.11
C GLU A 614 15.45 24.16 -44.22
N GLU A 615 15.68 25.26 -44.96
CA GLU A 615 17.01 25.88 -45.07
C GLU A 615 17.52 26.45 -43.73
N GLY A 616 16.63 27.03 -42.93
CA GLY A 616 16.94 27.50 -41.58
C GLY A 616 17.22 26.37 -40.60
N TYR A 617 16.53 25.23 -40.77
CA TYR A 617 16.77 24.03 -39.97
C TYR A 617 18.15 23.41 -40.25
N LYS A 618 18.55 23.31 -41.53
CA LYS A 618 19.87 22.79 -41.93
C LYS A 618 21.02 23.65 -41.39
N LYS A 619 20.94 24.97 -41.53
CA LYS A 619 21.93 25.91 -40.95
C LYS A 619 22.05 25.80 -39.43
N LYS A 620 20.95 25.50 -38.74
CA LYS A 620 20.94 25.29 -37.29
C LYS A 620 21.61 23.97 -36.91
N GLN A 621 21.39 22.89 -37.66
CA GLN A 621 22.08 21.61 -37.46
C GLN A 621 23.59 21.74 -37.69
N GLU A 622 24.02 22.39 -38.77
CA GLU A 622 25.45 22.64 -39.03
C GLU A 622 26.13 23.41 -37.88
N ARG A 623 25.46 24.43 -37.32
CA ARG A 623 25.97 25.16 -36.16
C ARG A 623 26.11 24.26 -34.93
N GLN A 624 25.15 23.38 -34.67
CA GLN A 624 25.21 22.46 -33.53
C GLN A 624 26.32 21.42 -33.69
N GLU A 625 26.49 20.87 -34.87
CA GLU A 625 27.57 19.94 -35.19
C GLU A 625 28.95 20.60 -35.05
N ASN A 626 29.10 21.86 -35.48
CA ASN A 626 30.34 22.60 -35.33
C ASN A 626 30.69 22.88 -33.86
N VAL A 627 29.69 23.23 -33.03
CA VAL A 627 29.90 23.41 -31.57
C VAL A 627 30.31 22.10 -30.92
N GLN A 628 29.72 20.99 -31.34
CA GLN A 628 30.02 19.67 -30.79
C GLN A 628 31.43 19.19 -31.17
N LYS A 629 31.88 19.46 -32.41
CA LYS A 629 33.26 19.23 -32.85
C LYS A 629 34.27 20.06 -32.03
N GLN A 630 33.98 21.33 -31.77
CA GLN A 630 34.85 22.19 -30.94
C GLN A 630 34.95 21.70 -29.49
N LEU A 631 33.87 21.17 -28.92
CA LEU A 631 33.86 20.59 -27.58
C LEU A 631 34.71 19.31 -27.51
N MET A 632 34.61 18.43 -28.50
CA MET A 632 35.43 17.22 -28.60
C MET A 632 36.92 17.56 -28.70
N GLN A 633 37.28 18.52 -29.57
CA GLN A 633 38.67 18.97 -29.73
C GLN A 633 39.25 19.52 -28.41
N ARG A 634 38.45 20.26 -27.62
CA ARG A 634 38.88 20.77 -26.31
C ARG A 634 39.10 19.65 -25.30
N GLN A 635 38.28 18.60 -25.33
CA GLN A 635 38.45 17.45 -24.45
C GLN A 635 39.71 16.65 -24.80
N GLU A 636 39.97 16.43 -26.09
CA GLU A 636 41.19 15.78 -26.57
C GLU A 636 42.45 16.55 -26.14
N ASN A 637 42.46 17.88 -26.32
CA ASN A 637 43.57 18.72 -25.88
C ASN A 637 43.81 18.67 -24.37
N MET A 638 42.74 18.61 -23.55
CA MET A 638 42.88 18.46 -22.10
C MET A 638 43.47 17.10 -21.69
N VAL A 639 43.09 16.03 -22.39
CA VAL A 639 43.62 14.69 -22.15
C VAL A 639 45.11 14.64 -22.49
N GLU A 640 45.52 15.19 -23.63
CA GLU A 640 46.95 15.28 -23.99
C GLU A 640 47.76 16.10 -22.97
N GLU A 641 47.21 17.20 -22.48
CA GLU A 641 47.88 18.02 -21.46
C GLU A 641 48.02 17.28 -20.13
N PHE A 642 47.01 16.49 -19.76
CA PHE A 642 47.02 15.65 -18.57
C PHE A 642 48.06 14.53 -18.68
N ASP A 643 48.13 13.85 -19.82
CA ASP A 643 49.10 12.79 -20.07
C ASP A 643 50.54 13.31 -20.05
N LYS A 644 50.80 14.49 -20.64
CA LYS A 644 52.10 15.18 -20.54
C LYS A 644 52.49 15.46 -19.10
N LYS A 645 51.55 15.98 -18.27
CA LYS A 645 51.80 16.21 -16.84
C LYS A 645 52.08 14.91 -16.09
N LEU A 646 51.38 13.85 -16.42
CA LEU A 646 51.54 12.53 -15.80
C LEU A 646 52.91 11.90 -16.14
N GLU A 647 53.39 12.11 -17.37
CA GLU A 647 54.70 11.65 -17.81
C GLU A 647 55.84 12.41 -17.12
N VAL A 648 55.69 13.72 -16.93
CA VAL A 648 56.63 14.54 -16.14
C VAL A 648 56.69 14.06 -14.69
N LEU A 649 55.53 13.78 -14.06
CA LEU A 649 55.46 13.23 -12.70
C LEU A 649 56.12 11.85 -12.59
N ARG A 650 55.95 10.99 -13.60
CA ARG A 650 56.62 9.68 -13.65
C ARG A 650 58.13 9.80 -13.80
N LYS A 651 58.62 10.73 -14.62
CA LYS A 651 60.07 11.01 -14.76
C LYS A 651 60.66 11.55 -13.45
N ASN A 652 59.94 12.44 -12.76
CA ASN A 652 60.38 12.99 -11.48
C ASN A 652 60.45 11.92 -10.38
N ARG A 653 59.46 11.01 -10.29
CA ARG A 653 59.50 9.88 -9.35
C ARG A 653 60.64 8.90 -9.61
N ARG A 654 61.00 8.66 -10.87
CA ARG A 654 62.16 7.81 -11.21
C ARG A 654 63.49 8.45 -10.80
N LYS A 655 63.60 9.78 -10.88
CA LYS A 655 64.78 10.53 -10.39
C LYS A 655 64.91 10.59 -8.87
N THR A 656 63.83 10.36 -8.12
CA THR A 656 63.87 10.32 -6.64
C THR A 656 64.11 8.92 -6.07
N ALA A 657 64.09 7.89 -6.92
CA ALA A 657 64.29 6.49 -6.56
C ALA A 657 65.67 5.94 -6.99
N MET A 658 66.48 6.74 -7.69
CA MET A 658 67.93 6.59 -7.80
C MET A 658 68.58 7.57 -6.84
#